data_AF-A0A932CG32-F1
#
_entry.id   AF-A0A932CG32-F1
#
_cell.length_a   1.000
_cell.length_b   1.000
_cell.length_c   1.000
_cell.angle_alpha   90.00
_cell.angle_beta   90.00
_cell.angle_gamma   90.00
#
_symmetry.space_group_name_H-M   'P 1'
#
loop_
_entity.id
_entity.type
_entity.pdbx_description
1 polymer ?
#
loop_
_entity_poly.entity_id
_entity_poly.type
_entity_poly.pdbx_seq_one_letter_code
_entity_poly.pdbx_strand_id
1 'polypeptide(L)'
;MDIASAIIESRKNLTSGLPPALPGKPAEEGGCGVVGFASSVPVRGRHIFEPSVQMHNRGNGKGGGVACACLDAAQLGVDEATLRDSYILQVALLEPEAAAEVEAESVLPHFDVRHKTVVTPAADWRELGLPVRPSDIVRYFVRAKTEALARFSGTNGFAELTARAREDEFVYQNSFRLNQRFYASLGTKRAFVLSHARDLMIFKVVGYAEHVVQYYGLEDLRARVWIAHQRYPTKGRVWHPGGAHPFIGMNEALVHNGDFANYYGVTEYLRQHHIIPQFLTDTEVSVQLFDLWTRVYGYPLEYVIEGLAPTTELDFDRLPEDKQRAYRQVQRLHKHCAPDGPWFFIIARSQPDEGRYSLLGITDTAMLRPQVFALQEGEASIGLIASEKQAIDATLRAISAEDPRFRPVADRYWNARGGSHTDGGAFNFTIARNGGPVSLTCRDKFGKPVLTPPGEYRIAGDTSTPVVPDAALLDKVREAPAAAFEEITSLAASWDFAGWRRLLGELETLACRDDGARESVLELLTRLNDRRFNPGALRRSALLCLIRRSLDAVLDKAAPIDAGGASRFARTGWDNRHGLRPPREGERVMVIHARDFPPEGDDCDARLAVAAYKLGWRRFIVYGLKGQRFHGCGFGPDTDGARMDIYGSSGDYLASGIDGMEIHVHDSAQDQLAQIMKQGRLVIYGDVGQAFMYGAKGGEVYVMGNAAGRPLINAVGRPRVVINGTCLDFLAESFMAGDPDNGGGFVILNGIEFDDAGRVREQPAPYPGANLFSLASGGAIFVRDPHGMLVREQLNGGEFYPLTGTDWRLILPYLEENERLFGISVDSDLLSVNGQRRSPGEVYRKVAVKALSRAG
;
A
#
# COMPACT_ATOMS: atom_id res chain seq x y z
N MET A 1 -15.34 -21.78 35.68
CA MET A 1 -14.28 -21.02 34.97
C MET A 1 -14.73 -20.97 33.52
N ASP A 2 -14.81 -19.78 32.90
CA ASP A 2 -15.14 -19.70 31.48
C ASP A 2 -14.03 -20.33 30.61
N ILE A 3 -14.34 -20.62 29.34
CA ILE A 3 -13.43 -21.34 28.43
C ILE A 3 -12.09 -20.60 28.27
N ALA A 4 -12.13 -19.28 28.11
CA ALA A 4 -10.94 -18.45 27.95
C ALA A 4 -10.01 -18.55 29.17
N SER A 5 -10.57 -18.46 30.38
CA SER A 5 -9.84 -18.58 31.64
C SER A 5 -9.21 -19.96 31.79
N ALA A 6 -9.91 -21.03 31.38
CA ALA A 6 -9.36 -22.39 31.42
C ALA A 6 -8.14 -22.53 30.48
N ILE A 7 -8.23 -21.99 29.26
CA ILE A 7 -7.11 -21.99 28.31
C ILE A 7 -5.93 -21.19 28.87
N ILE A 8 -6.16 -19.98 29.39
CA ILE A 8 -5.10 -19.14 29.96
C ILE A 8 -4.42 -19.84 31.15
N GLU A 9 -5.18 -20.38 32.10
CA GLU A 9 -4.60 -21.04 33.28
C GLU A 9 -3.76 -22.27 32.88
N SER A 10 -4.17 -23.01 31.83
CA SER A 10 -3.39 -24.15 31.33
C SER A 10 -1.98 -23.79 30.85
N ARG A 11 -1.76 -22.51 30.49
CA ARG A 11 -0.47 -22.01 30.00
C ARG A 11 0.48 -21.61 31.13
N LYS A 12 -0.01 -21.45 32.35
CA LYS A 12 0.79 -21.00 33.52
C LYS A 12 2.08 -21.80 33.70
N ASN A 13 2.00 -23.12 33.60
CA ASN A 13 3.15 -24.02 33.72
C ASN A 13 4.19 -23.85 32.61
N LEU A 14 3.79 -23.36 31.42
CA LEU A 14 4.72 -23.06 30.32
C LEU A 14 5.63 -21.88 30.66
N THR A 15 5.16 -20.98 31.52
CA THR A 15 5.83 -19.72 31.87
C THR A 15 6.58 -19.79 33.21
N SER A 16 6.33 -20.83 34.00
CA SER A 16 6.92 -21.03 35.33
C SER A 16 8.45 -21.14 35.24
N GLY A 17 9.16 -20.27 35.96
CA GLY A 17 10.64 -20.27 36.00
C GLY A 17 11.32 -19.50 34.85
N LEU A 18 10.56 -18.92 33.91
CA LEU A 18 11.13 -18.05 32.89
C LEU A 18 11.47 -16.67 33.47
N PRO A 19 12.58 -16.04 33.02
CA PRO A 19 12.99 -14.73 33.50
C PRO A 19 11.88 -13.67 33.28
N PRO A 20 11.88 -12.59 34.08
CA PRO A 20 11.00 -11.45 33.86
C PRO A 20 11.22 -10.84 32.47
N ALA A 21 10.25 -10.07 31.96
CA ALA A 21 10.43 -9.39 30.69
C ALA A 21 11.64 -8.45 30.78
N LEU A 22 12.50 -8.49 29.77
CA LEU A 22 13.70 -7.67 29.75
C LEU A 22 13.30 -6.20 29.54
N PRO A 23 13.75 -5.28 30.41
CA PRO A 23 13.58 -3.86 30.18
C PRO A 23 14.57 -3.41 29.11
N GLY A 24 14.17 -3.49 27.85
CA GLY A 24 14.97 -2.95 26.76
C GLY A 24 14.86 -3.76 25.47
N LYS A 25 13.87 -3.42 24.65
CA LYS A 25 14.04 -3.55 23.20
C LYS A 25 14.62 -2.21 22.71
N PRO A 26 15.78 -2.18 22.05
CA PRO A 26 16.20 -0.99 21.34
C PRO A 26 15.23 -0.73 20.17
N ALA A 27 14.78 0.51 20.01
CA ALA A 27 13.93 0.90 18.87
C ALA A 27 14.59 0.49 17.54
N GLU A 28 13.82 -0.16 16.67
CA GLU A 28 14.22 -0.53 15.32
C GLU A 28 13.58 0.46 14.33
N GLU A 29 14.22 1.62 14.12
CA GLU A 29 13.78 2.60 13.13
C GLU A 29 14.04 2.10 11.69
N GLY A 30 13.04 1.49 11.05
CA GLY A 30 13.11 1.13 9.64
C GLY A 30 11.74 1.16 8.97
N GLY A 31 11.68 1.56 7.69
CA GLY A 31 10.50 1.41 6.83
C GLY A 31 10.54 0.08 6.11
N CYS A 32 9.96 -0.97 6.71
CA CYS A 32 9.92 -2.32 6.13
C CYS A 32 8.97 -2.38 4.93
N GLY A 33 9.35 -3.09 3.87
CA GLY A 33 8.47 -3.36 2.73
C GLY A 33 7.48 -4.48 3.01
N VAL A 34 6.18 -4.23 2.85
CA VAL A 34 5.14 -5.26 2.94
C VAL A 34 4.25 -5.29 1.69
N VAL A 35 3.87 -6.50 1.28
CA VAL A 35 2.91 -6.72 0.18
C VAL A 35 2.12 -8.01 0.44
N GLY A 36 0.86 -8.02 0.02
CA GLY A 36 0.04 -9.22 0.01
C GLY A 36 -1.14 -9.10 -0.94
N PHE A 37 -1.67 -10.26 -1.36
CA PHE A 37 -2.86 -10.32 -2.19
C PHE A 37 -3.71 -11.56 -1.86
N ALA A 38 -5.02 -11.44 -2.11
CA ALA A 38 -6.00 -12.51 -2.05
C ALA A 38 -6.72 -12.62 -3.40
N SER A 39 -6.91 -13.82 -3.94
CA SER A 39 -7.49 -14.04 -5.27
C SER A 39 -8.62 -15.08 -5.28
N SER A 40 -9.65 -14.84 -6.10
CA SER A 40 -10.74 -15.79 -6.33
C SER A 40 -10.32 -17.01 -7.15
N VAL A 41 -9.08 -17.05 -7.67
CA VAL A 41 -8.47 -18.22 -8.34
C VAL A 41 -7.09 -18.52 -7.71
N PRO A 42 -6.57 -19.75 -7.78
CA PRO A 42 -5.22 -20.05 -7.29
C PRO A 42 -4.16 -19.34 -8.14
N VAL A 43 -3.26 -18.61 -7.48
CA VAL A 43 -2.19 -17.82 -8.10
C VAL A 43 -0.84 -18.42 -7.71
N ARG A 44 0.08 -18.46 -8.66
CA ARG A 44 1.46 -18.96 -8.47
C ARG A 44 2.32 -18.01 -7.65
N GLY A 45 3.27 -18.54 -6.88
CA GLY A 45 4.18 -17.75 -6.03
C GLY A 45 5.13 -16.82 -6.80
N ARG A 46 5.38 -17.04 -8.09
CA ARG A 46 6.10 -16.07 -8.94
C ARG A 46 5.47 -14.67 -8.97
N HIS A 47 4.17 -14.56 -8.65
CA HIS A 47 3.49 -13.27 -8.63
C HIS A 47 3.63 -12.50 -7.31
N ILE A 48 4.17 -13.12 -6.24
CA ILE A 48 4.64 -12.41 -5.04
C ILE A 48 6.15 -12.07 -5.13
N PHE A 49 6.88 -12.61 -6.12
CA PHE A 49 8.30 -12.35 -6.35
C PHE A 49 8.57 -10.92 -6.82
N GLU A 50 8.05 -10.53 -7.99
CA GLU A 50 8.29 -9.21 -8.57
C GLU A 50 7.93 -8.05 -7.63
N PRO A 51 6.76 -8.03 -6.96
CA PRO A 51 6.47 -6.98 -6.00
C PRO A 51 7.41 -6.98 -4.78
N SER A 52 7.95 -8.15 -4.39
CA SER A 52 8.97 -8.23 -3.32
C SER A 52 10.28 -7.57 -3.73
N VAL A 53 10.70 -7.75 -4.99
CA VAL A 53 11.87 -7.06 -5.58
C VAL A 53 11.65 -5.55 -5.58
N GLN A 54 10.45 -5.07 -5.93
CA GLN A 54 10.16 -3.63 -5.88
C GLN A 54 10.17 -3.04 -4.46
N MET A 55 10.06 -3.88 -3.43
CA MET A 55 10.15 -3.49 -2.03
C MET A 55 11.55 -3.72 -1.44
N HIS A 56 12.54 -4.17 -2.22
CA HIS A 56 13.89 -4.48 -1.76
C HIS A 56 14.57 -3.29 -1.06
N ASN A 57 14.37 -2.09 -1.62
CA ASN A 57 14.85 -0.80 -1.11
C ASN A 57 14.14 -0.34 0.19
N ARG A 58 13.14 -1.08 0.65
CA ARG A 58 12.51 -0.96 1.98
C ARG A 58 12.98 -2.06 2.94
N GLY A 59 14.03 -2.80 2.57
CA GLY A 59 14.72 -3.78 3.40
C GLY A 59 16.22 -3.51 3.43
N ASN A 60 16.95 -4.28 4.23
CA ASN A 60 18.42 -4.23 4.25
C ASN A 60 19.07 -5.63 4.25
N GLY A 61 18.32 -6.64 3.79
CA GLY A 61 18.79 -8.02 3.64
C GLY A 61 18.92 -8.79 4.95
N LYS A 62 18.48 -8.23 6.09
CA LYS A 62 18.59 -8.90 7.40
C LYS A 62 17.37 -9.75 7.78
N GLY A 63 16.41 -9.91 6.87
CA GLY A 63 15.25 -10.77 7.09
C GLY A 63 14.21 -10.63 6.00
N GLY A 64 13.92 -11.72 5.32
CA GLY A 64 12.87 -11.81 4.30
C GLY A 64 11.99 -13.02 4.56
N GLY A 65 10.71 -12.91 4.24
CA GLY A 65 9.79 -14.04 4.40
C GLY A 65 8.53 -13.93 3.57
N VAL A 66 7.92 -15.09 3.34
CA VAL A 66 6.69 -15.27 2.58
C VAL A 66 5.77 -16.21 3.36
N ALA A 67 4.48 -15.90 3.38
CA ALA A 67 3.45 -16.85 3.80
C ALA A 67 2.39 -16.99 2.71
N CYS A 68 1.78 -18.17 2.67
CA CYS A 68 0.70 -18.49 1.75
C CYS A 68 -0.37 -19.32 2.44
N ALA A 69 -1.63 -19.15 2.03
CA ALA A 69 -2.78 -19.88 2.56
C ALA A 69 -3.80 -20.22 1.47
N CYS A 70 -4.66 -21.19 1.77
CA CYS A 70 -5.58 -21.81 0.81
C CYS A 70 -4.79 -22.47 -0.34
N LEU A 71 -4.03 -23.49 0.05
CA LEU A 71 -3.03 -24.18 -0.72
C LEU A 71 -3.68 -25.21 -1.65
N ASP A 72 -2.86 -25.75 -2.56
CA ASP A 72 -3.20 -26.89 -3.41
C ASP A 72 -2.69 -28.18 -2.78
N ALA A 73 -3.61 -29.09 -2.41
CA ALA A 73 -3.26 -30.34 -1.72
C ALA A 73 -2.34 -31.24 -2.57
N ALA A 74 -2.59 -31.31 -3.87
CA ALA A 74 -1.84 -32.17 -4.78
C ALA A 74 -0.37 -31.71 -4.89
N GLN A 75 -0.12 -30.40 -4.91
CA GLN A 75 1.26 -29.86 -4.90
C GLN A 75 2.01 -30.16 -3.60
N LEU A 76 1.30 -30.49 -2.51
CA LEU A 76 1.89 -30.86 -1.23
C LEU A 76 1.98 -32.38 -1.03
N GLY A 77 1.56 -33.18 -2.02
CA GLY A 77 1.61 -34.64 -1.95
C GLY A 77 0.58 -35.26 -1.00
N VAL A 78 -0.52 -34.55 -0.73
CA VAL A 78 -1.60 -34.99 0.17
C VAL A 78 -2.97 -34.83 -0.49
N ASP A 79 -4.00 -35.50 0.03
CA ASP A 79 -5.38 -35.26 -0.37
C ASP A 79 -5.99 -34.03 0.32
N GLU A 80 -7.11 -33.52 -0.23
CA GLU A 80 -7.84 -32.35 0.28
C GLU A 80 -8.28 -32.52 1.75
N ALA A 81 -8.64 -33.73 2.17
CA ALA A 81 -9.06 -33.99 3.55
C ALA A 81 -7.87 -33.86 4.50
N THR A 82 -6.70 -34.37 4.12
CA THR A 82 -5.46 -34.27 4.88
C THR A 82 -5.00 -32.82 4.99
N LEU A 83 -5.05 -32.04 3.91
CA LEU A 83 -4.72 -30.61 3.92
C LEU A 83 -5.67 -29.82 4.84
N ARG A 84 -6.98 -30.04 4.72
CA ARG A 84 -8.01 -29.34 5.52
C ARG A 84 -7.94 -29.69 7.00
N ASP A 85 -7.77 -30.97 7.31
CA ASP A 85 -7.99 -31.48 8.66
C ASP A 85 -6.72 -31.47 9.52
N SER A 86 -5.54 -31.56 8.91
CA SER A 86 -4.25 -31.68 9.61
C SER A 86 -3.60 -30.32 9.84
N TYR A 87 -2.85 -30.18 10.94
CA TYR A 87 -1.96 -29.05 11.12
C TYR A 87 -0.71 -29.27 10.30
N ILE A 88 -0.30 -28.24 9.58
CA ILE A 88 0.99 -28.13 8.94
C ILE A 88 1.95 -27.56 9.99
N LEU A 89 2.67 -28.45 10.66
CA LEU A 89 3.76 -28.09 11.56
C LEU A 89 5.05 -28.01 10.74
N GLN A 90 5.52 -26.79 10.48
CA GLN A 90 6.82 -26.56 9.84
C GLN A 90 7.87 -26.23 10.88
N VAL A 91 8.95 -27.01 10.90
CA VAL A 91 10.12 -26.77 11.76
C VAL A 91 11.30 -26.37 10.89
N ALA A 92 11.89 -25.22 11.17
CA ALA A 92 13.18 -24.80 10.64
C ALA A 92 14.30 -25.41 11.48
N LEU A 93 15.21 -26.11 10.83
CA LEU A 93 16.43 -26.67 11.41
C LEU A 93 17.60 -25.72 11.09
N LEU A 94 18.14 -25.11 12.14
CA LEU A 94 19.39 -24.33 12.06
C LEU A 94 20.60 -25.28 12.11
N GLU A 95 20.46 -26.36 12.88
CA GLU A 95 21.36 -27.50 12.94
C GLU A 95 20.61 -28.73 12.40
N PRO A 96 20.96 -29.26 11.23
CA PRO A 96 20.27 -30.41 10.64
C PRO A 96 20.21 -31.63 11.57
N GLU A 97 21.21 -31.80 12.43
CA GLU A 97 21.31 -32.91 13.39
C GLU A 97 20.21 -32.87 14.46
N ALA A 98 19.60 -31.70 14.71
CA ALA A 98 18.50 -31.56 15.65
C ALA A 98 17.21 -32.26 15.20
N ALA A 99 17.10 -32.65 13.92
CA ALA A 99 15.88 -33.26 13.36
C ALA A 99 15.40 -34.48 14.15
N ALA A 100 16.31 -35.39 14.49
CA ALA A 100 15.98 -36.63 15.19
C ALA A 100 15.49 -36.36 16.63
N GLU A 101 16.12 -35.40 17.33
CA GLU A 101 15.72 -34.99 18.68
C GLU A 101 14.35 -34.29 18.66
N VAL A 102 14.12 -33.39 17.69
CA VAL A 102 12.82 -32.73 17.51
C VAL A 102 11.72 -33.76 17.29
N GLU A 103 11.95 -34.76 16.44
CA GLU A 103 10.97 -35.81 16.17
C GLU A 103 10.69 -36.67 17.40
N ALA A 104 11.74 -37.12 18.08
CA ALA A 104 11.64 -38.01 19.23
C ALA A 104 11.02 -37.32 20.46
N GLU A 105 11.32 -36.03 20.71
CA GLU A 105 10.86 -35.32 21.91
C GLU A 105 9.52 -34.57 21.67
N SER A 106 9.32 -33.99 20.49
CA SER A 106 8.25 -32.99 20.25
C SER A 106 7.20 -33.40 19.23
N VAL A 107 7.49 -34.35 18.32
CA VAL A 107 6.55 -34.73 17.25
C VAL A 107 5.92 -36.11 17.50
N LEU A 108 6.70 -37.18 17.38
CA LEU A 108 6.20 -38.57 17.37
C LEU A 108 5.47 -38.99 18.66
N PRO A 109 5.83 -38.54 19.88
CA PRO A 109 5.08 -38.89 21.08
C PRO A 109 3.69 -38.26 21.14
N HIS A 110 3.49 -37.14 20.45
CA HIS A 110 2.33 -36.26 20.62
C HIS A 110 1.36 -36.31 19.43
N PHE A 111 1.85 -36.64 18.24
CA PHE A 111 1.10 -36.54 17.00
C PHE A 111 1.10 -37.82 16.16
N ASP A 112 -0.03 -38.05 15.49
CA ASP A 112 -0.13 -38.93 14.34
C ASP A 112 0.33 -38.16 13.10
N VAL A 113 1.50 -38.53 12.57
CA VAL A 113 2.07 -37.92 11.36
C VAL A 113 1.45 -38.60 10.15
N ARG A 114 0.54 -37.90 9.46
CA ARG A 114 -0.13 -38.40 8.25
C ARG A 114 0.74 -38.26 7.01
N HIS A 115 1.57 -37.22 6.97
CA HIS A 115 2.51 -36.98 5.89
C HIS A 115 3.71 -36.20 6.43
N LYS A 116 4.89 -36.48 5.90
CA LYS A 116 6.15 -35.80 6.24
C LYS A 116 6.89 -35.48 4.96
N THR A 117 7.39 -34.25 4.86
CA THR A 117 8.20 -33.81 3.72
C THR A 117 9.37 -32.99 4.23
N VAL A 118 10.55 -33.20 3.67
CA VAL A 118 11.69 -32.27 3.81
C VAL A 118 11.66 -31.36 2.59
N VAL A 119 11.63 -30.04 2.79
CA VAL A 119 11.60 -29.08 1.68
C VAL A 119 12.98 -29.05 1.04
N THR A 120 13.06 -29.51 -0.20
CA THR A 120 14.30 -29.46 -1.00
C THR A 120 14.51 -28.04 -1.55
N PRO A 121 15.67 -27.41 -1.32
CA PRO A 121 16.00 -26.14 -1.95
C PRO A 121 16.04 -26.24 -3.48
N ALA A 122 15.57 -25.21 -4.17
CA ALA A 122 15.59 -25.11 -5.62
C ALA A 122 16.87 -24.44 -6.17
N ALA A 123 17.69 -23.83 -5.30
CA ALA A 123 18.94 -23.15 -5.69
C ALA A 123 20.02 -23.26 -4.59
N ASP A 124 21.29 -23.09 -4.95
CA ASP A 124 22.36 -22.86 -3.96
C ASP A 124 22.25 -21.43 -3.41
N TRP A 125 22.24 -21.29 -2.10
CA TRP A 125 22.15 -20.00 -1.42
C TRP A 125 23.32 -19.06 -1.74
N ARG A 126 24.50 -19.61 -2.07
CA ARG A 126 25.69 -18.84 -2.46
C ARG A 126 25.51 -18.19 -3.82
N GLU A 127 24.84 -18.86 -4.75
CA GLU A 127 24.53 -18.32 -6.07
C GLU A 127 23.49 -17.19 -5.98
N LEU A 128 22.59 -17.28 -4.99
CA LEU A 128 21.65 -16.20 -4.65
C LEU A 128 22.29 -15.05 -3.84
N GLY A 129 23.59 -15.11 -3.54
CA GLY A 129 24.29 -14.07 -2.77
C GLY A 129 23.81 -13.93 -1.33
N LEU A 130 23.17 -14.95 -0.75
CA LEU A 130 22.72 -14.91 0.64
C LEU A 130 23.92 -14.92 1.60
N PRO A 131 23.92 -14.14 2.69
CA PRO A 131 25.02 -14.11 3.65
C PRO A 131 25.05 -15.32 4.60
N VAL A 132 23.94 -16.06 4.67
CA VAL A 132 23.71 -17.17 5.61
C VAL A 132 22.97 -18.27 4.86
N ARG A 133 23.37 -19.52 5.05
CA ARG A 133 22.62 -20.69 4.55
C ARG A 133 21.21 -20.68 5.16
N PRO A 134 20.14 -20.65 4.37
CA PRO A 134 18.79 -20.79 4.90
C PRO A 134 18.59 -22.11 5.63
N SER A 135 17.67 -22.14 6.60
CA SER A 135 17.38 -23.34 7.38
C SER A 135 16.76 -24.44 6.51
N ASP A 136 17.12 -25.68 6.80
CA ASP A 136 16.38 -26.84 6.28
C ASP A 136 14.98 -26.84 6.91
N ILE A 137 13.94 -27.15 6.14
CA ILE A 137 12.56 -27.13 6.63
C ILE A 137 11.99 -28.54 6.58
N VAL A 138 11.55 -29.05 7.73
CA VAL A 138 10.75 -30.28 7.79
C VAL A 138 9.30 -29.91 8.04
N ARG A 139 8.42 -30.43 7.19
CA ARG A 139 6.98 -30.21 7.22
C ARG A 139 6.28 -31.49 7.62
N TYR A 140 5.43 -31.40 8.64
CA TYR A 140 4.60 -32.50 9.12
C TYR A 140 3.14 -32.13 8.98
N PHE A 141 2.35 -33.03 8.40
CA PHE A 141 0.89 -32.99 8.48
C PHE A 141 0.47 -33.85 9.67
N VAL A 142 0.04 -33.18 10.75
CA VAL A 142 -0.17 -33.82 12.05
C VAL A 142 -1.60 -33.67 12.56
N ARG A 143 -2.03 -34.68 13.31
CA ARG A 143 -3.17 -34.63 14.25
C ARG A 143 -2.69 -35.04 15.63
N ALA A 144 -3.21 -34.44 16.69
CA ALA A 144 -2.87 -34.86 18.04
C ALA A 144 -3.35 -36.30 18.27
N LYS A 145 -2.49 -37.13 18.85
CA LYS A 145 -2.87 -38.50 19.22
C LYS A 145 -4.05 -38.48 20.18
N THR A 146 -5.03 -39.35 19.97
CA THR A 146 -6.25 -39.42 20.79
C THR A 146 -5.94 -39.51 22.29
N GLU A 147 -4.99 -40.36 22.68
CA GLU A 147 -4.58 -40.52 24.09
C GLU A 147 -3.87 -39.29 24.65
N ALA A 148 -3.00 -38.65 23.87
CA ALA A 148 -2.29 -37.45 24.28
C ALA A 148 -3.26 -36.28 24.47
N LEU A 149 -4.21 -36.11 23.54
CA LEU A 149 -5.24 -35.09 23.60
C LEU A 149 -6.22 -35.35 24.75
N ALA A 150 -6.62 -36.59 24.99
CA ALA A 150 -7.50 -36.96 26.12
C ALA A 150 -6.83 -36.66 27.46
N ARG A 151 -5.55 -37.03 27.63
CA ARG A 151 -4.76 -36.72 28.84
C ARG A 151 -4.61 -35.20 29.04
N PHE A 152 -4.28 -34.48 27.99
CA PHE A 152 -4.17 -33.02 28.02
C PHE A 152 -5.50 -32.36 28.40
N SER A 153 -6.60 -32.83 27.80
CA SER A 153 -7.95 -32.34 28.09
C SER A 153 -8.36 -32.61 29.53
N GLY A 154 -8.09 -33.81 30.05
CA GLY A 154 -8.43 -34.19 31.43
C GLY A 154 -7.63 -33.40 32.47
N THR A 155 -6.33 -33.20 32.23
CA THR A 155 -5.43 -32.47 33.13
C THR A 155 -5.82 -30.99 33.27
N ASN A 156 -6.30 -30.37 32.20
CA ASN A 156 -6.62 -28.94 32.15
C ASN A 156 -8.13 -28.65 32.27
N GLY A 157 -8.98 -29.66 32.47
CA GLY A 157 -10.43 -29.47 32.62
C GLY A 157 -11.14 -28.99 31.34
N PHE A 158 -10.67 -29.39 30.16
CA PHE A 158 -11.19 -28.92 28.86
C PHE A 158 -12.43 -29.67 28.34
N ALA A 159 -13.27 -30.20 29.23
CA ALA A 159 -14.45 -30.98 28.85
C ALA A 159 -15.44 -30.18 27.98
N GLU A 160 -15.60 -28.88 28.27
CA GLU A 160 -16.54 -27.97 27.58
C GLU A 160 -16.01 -27.42 26.24
N LEU A 161 -14.74 -27.65 25.91
CA LEU A 161 -14.15 -27.20 24.64
C LEU A 161 -14.52 -28.15 23.50
N THR A 162 -14.72 -27.58 22.31
CA THR A 162 -14.86 -28.40 21.08
C THR A 162 -13.59 -29.23 20.86
N ALA A 163 -13.71 -30.35 20.15
CA ALA A 163 -12.55 -31.19 19.84
C ALA A 163 -11.46 -30.40 19.11
N ARG A 164 -11.87 -29.48 18.22
CA ARG A 164 -10.95 -28.61 17.49
C ARG A 164 -10.23 -27.64 18.41
N ALA A 165 -10.95 -26.92 19.27
CA ALA A 165 -10.34 -25.94 20.17
C ALA A 165 -9.36 -26.58 21.17
N ARG A 166 -9.66 -27.81 21.65
CA ARG A 166 -8.73 -28.62 22.46
C ARG A 166 -7.44 -28.92 21.70
N GLU A 167 -7.56 -29.32 20.45
CA GLU A 167 -6.42 -29.68 19.62
C GLU A 167 -5.59 -28.46 19.19
N ASP A 168 -6.25 -27.34 18.86
CA ASP A 168 -5.58 -26.07 18.57
C ASP A 168 -4.71 -25.65 19.78
N GLU A 169 -5.25 -25.70 20.99
CA GLU A 169 -4.49 -25.36 22.20
C GLU A 169 -3.37 -26.37 22.49
N PHE A 170 -3.60 -27.67 22.23
CA PHE A 170 -2.55 -28.68 22.36
C PHE A 170 -1.37 -28.41 21.40
N VAL A 171 -1.66 -28.09 20.13
CA VAL A 171 -0.65 -27.77 19.11
C VAL A 171 0.08 -26.47 19.46
N TYR A 172 -0.64 -25.45 19.92
CA TYR A 172 -0.06 -24.19 20.39
C TYR A 172 0.98 -24.44 21.50
N GLN A 173 0.59 -25.15 22.56
CA GLN A 173 1.48 -25.42 23.69
C GLN A 173 2.64 -26.35 23.33
N ASN A 174 2.42 -27.34 22.46
CA ASN A 174 3.50 -28.20 21.96
C ASN A 174 4.53 -27.36 21.20
N SER A 175 4.09 -26.48 20.30
CA SER A 175 4.96 -25.61 19.51
C SER A 175 5.77 -24.66 20.39
N PHE A 176 5.13 -24.09 21.42
CA PHE A 176 5.80 -23.25 22.41
C PHE A 176 6.90 -24.01 23.17
N ARG A 177 6.63 -25.24 23.61
CA ARG A 177 7.63 -26.10 24.29
C ARG A 177 8.77 -26.50 23.37
N LEU A 178 8.49 -26.84 22.11
CA LEU A 178 9.51 -27.12 21.10
C LEU A 178 10.44 -25.91 20.95
N ASN A 179 9.88 -24.72 20.77
CA ASN A 179 10.68 -23.50 20.70
C ASN A 179 11.48 -23.27 21.98
N GLN A 180 10.93 -23.46 23.19
CA GLN A 180 11.72 -23.32 24.42
C GLN A 180 12.91 -24.29 24.48
N ARG A 181 12.70 -25.53 24.02
CA ARG A 181 13.70 -26.59 24.05
C ARG A 181 14.82 -26.36 23.04
N PHE A 182 14.48 -25.93 21.83
CA PHE A 182 15.42 -25.89 20.69
C PHE A 182 15.79 -24.47 20.23
N TYR A 183 15.09 -23.44 20.72
CA TYR A 183 15.25 -22.04 20.38
C TYR A 183 15.19 -21.15 21.63
N ALA A 184 16.28 -21.11 22.40
CA ALA A 184 16.40 -20.16 23.49
C ALA A 184 16.84 -18.79 22.93
N SER A 185 16.03 -17.73 23.12
CA SER A 185 16.33 -16.39 22.59
C SER A 185 17.71 -15.89 23.03
N LEU A 186 18.08 -16.16 24.29
CA LEU A 186 19.39 -15.85 24.90
C LEU A 186 20.35 -17.06 24.97
N GLY A 187 19.95 -18.23 24.45
CA GLY A 187 20.73 -19.46 24.49
C GLY A 187 20.98 -20.05 23.11
N THR A 188 21.25 -21.36 23.08
CA THR A 188 21.50 -22.13 21.86
C THR A 188 20.27 -22.18 20.96
N LYS A 189 20.47 -22.05 19.65
CA LYS A 189 19.41 -22.05 18.64
C LYS A 189 19.70 -23.15 17.64
N ARG A 190 18.93 -24.24 17.71
CA ARG A 190 19.11 -25.44 16.90
C ARG A 190 17.95 -25.68 15.94
N ALA A 191 16.73 -25.41 16.38
CA ALA A 191 15.52 -25.53 15.57
C ALA A 191 14.39 -24.67 16.14
N PHE A 192 13.43 -24.25 15.32
CA PHE A 192 12.25 -23.52 15.77
C PHE A 192 11.04 -23.75 14.84
N VAL A 193 9.83 -23.52 15.34
CA VAL A 193 8.59 -23.61 14.58
C VAL A 193 8.43 -22.38 13.68
N LEU A 194 8.32 -22.59 12.37
CA LEU A 194 7.98 -21.56 11.38
C LEU A 194 6.48 -21.30 11.33
N SER A 195 5.69 -22.37 11.27
CA SER A 195 4.23 -22.33 11.26
C SER A 195 3.65 -23.58 11.92
N HIS A 196 2.47 -23.41 12.53
CA HIS A 196 1.68 -24.47 13.17
C HIS A 196 0.19 -24.22 12.89
N ALA A 197 -0.15 -24.27 11.60
CA ALA A 197 -1.42 -23.79 11.07
C ALA A 197 -2.11 -24.86 10.25
N ARG A 198 -3.40 -24.70 9.97
CA ARG A 198 -4.08 -25.52 8.96
C ARG A 198 -4.16 -24.76 7.65
N ASP A 199 -3.74 -25.40 6.55
CA ASP A 199 -3.80 -24.83 5.19
C ASP A 199 -3.12 -23.45 5.06
N LEU A 200 -1.99 -23.28 5.76
CA LEU A 200 -1.15 -22.08 5.76
C LEU A 200 0.31 -22.45 6.05
N MET A 201 1.23 -21.85 5.31
CA MET A 201 2.69 -22.10 5.41
C MET A 201 3.50 -20.81 5.50
N ILE A 202 4.64 -20.86 6.20
CA ILE A 202 5.60 -19.75 6.33
C ILE A 202 7.00 -20.20 5.91
N PHE A 203 7.71 -19.33 5.22
CA PHE A 203 9.10 -19.50 4.81
C PHE A 203 9.89 -18.22 5.12
N LYS A 204 11.14 -18.37 5.59
CA LYS A 204 11.98 -17.25 6.04
C LYS A 204 13.44 -17.46 5.67
N VAL A 205 14.14 -16.36 5.39
CA VAL A 205 15.59 -16.34 5.15
C VAL A 205 16.24 -15.12 5.82
N VAL A 206 17.55 -15.18 6.07
CA VAL A 206 18.37 -13.99 6.29
C VAL A 206 18.76 -13.46 4.92
N GLY A 207 17.93 -12.56 4.40
CA GLY A 207 18.01 -12.06 3.03
C GLY A 207 16.75 -11.25 2.73
N TYR A 208 16.31 -11.29 1.49
CA TYR A 208 15.09 -10.62 1.02
C TYR A 208 13.98 -11.62 0.71
N ALA A 209 12.72 -11.16 0.62
CA ALA A 209 11.56 -12.01 0.39
C ALA A 209 11.60 -12.73 -0.98
N GLU A 210 12.16 -12.11 -2.02
CA GLU A 210 12.38 -12.71 -3.33
C GLU A 210 13.31 -13.94 -3.27
N HIS A 211 14.31 -13.92 -2.39
CA HIS A 211 15.19 -15.07 -2.17
C HIS A 211 14.46 -16.26 -1.54
N VAL A 212 13.37 -16.03 -0.81
CA VAL A 212 12.53 -17.10 -0.26
C VAL A 212 11.86 -17.88 -1.38
N VAL A 213 11.34 -17.17 -2.38
CA VAL A 213 10.68 -17.75 -3.55
C VAL A 213 11.68 -18.57 -4.36
N GLN A 214 12.87 -18.03 -4.61
CA GLN A 214 13.93 -18.69 -5.37
C GLN A 214 14.51 -19.89 -4.62
N TYR A 215 14.86 -19.73 -3.34
CA TYR A 215 15.55 -20.77 -2.59
C TYR A 215 14.64 -21.95 -2.25
N TYR A 216 13.41 -21.70 -1.81
CA TYR A 216 12.47 -22.77 -1.44
C TYR A 216 11.56 -23.23 -2.59
N GLY A 217 11.80 -22.75 -3.83
CA GLY A 217 11.09 -23.22 -5.02
C GLY A 217 9.60 -22.90 -5.02
N LEU A 218 9.22 -21.68 -4.63
CA LEU A 218 7.80 -21.30 -4.50
C LEU A 218 7.20 -20.76 -5.80
N GLU A 219 7.98 -20.64 -6.88
CA GLU A 219 7.56 -19.99 -8.13
C GLU A 219 6.27 -20.56 -8.72
N ASP A 220 6.11 -21.88 -8.68
CA ASP A 220 4.95 -22.59 -9.24
C ASP A 220 3.97 -23.12 -8.17
N LEU A 221 4.29 -22.92 -6.88
CA LEU A 221 3.36 -23.22 -5.79
C LEU A 221 2.13 -22.32 -5.94
N ARG A 222 0.93 -22.91 -5.91
CA ARG A 222 -0.34 -22.20 -6.03
C ARG A 222 -0.96 -22.04 -4.65
N ALA A 223 -1.37 -20.82 -4.37
CA ALA A 223 -2.20 -20.48 -3.22
C ALA A 223 -3.12 -19.32 -3.58
N ARG A 224 -4.10 -19.04 -2.74
CA ARG A 224 -5.04 -17.94 -3.00
C ARG A 224 -4.76 -16.69 -2.17
N VAL A 225 -4.06 -16.84 -1.05
CA VAL A 225 -3.59 -15.72 -0.23
C VAL A 225 -2.08 -15.78 -0.14
N TRP A 226 -1.42 -14.65 -0.39
CA TRP A 226 0.02 -14.49 -0.30
C TRP A 226 0.34 -13.22 0.50
N ILE A 227 1.35 -13.29 1.36
CA ILE A 227 1.96 -12.13 2.01
C ILE A 227 3.48 -12.26 1.98
N ALA A 228 4.18 -11.14 1.81
CA ALA A 228 5.63 -11.07 1.82
C ALA A 228 6.11 -9.83 2.60
N HIS A 229 7.32 -9.93 3.15
CA HIS A 229 7.90 -8.89 3.98
C HIS A 229 9.42 -8.78 3.83
N GLN A 230 9.89 -7.54 3.71
CA GLN A 230 11.30 -7.13 3.74
C GLN A 230 11.60 -6.44 5.06
N ARG A 231 12.50 -6.99 5.88
CA ARG A 231 12.85 -6.43 7.19
C ARG A 231 13.99 -5.43 7.10
N TYR A 232 13.88 -4.34 7.86
CA TYR A 232 14.93 -3.33 8.03
C TYR A 232 15.26 -3.11 9.53
N PRO A 233 16.07 -3.98 10.17
CA PRO A 233 16.52 -3.74 11.53
C PRO A 233 17.79 -2.88 11.56
N THR A 234 17.81 -1.90 12.45
CA THR A 234 18.88 -0.87 12.56
C THR A 234 20.15 -1.37 13.24
N LYS A 235 20.12 -2.49 13.97
CA LYS A 235 21.29 -3.00 14.72
C LYS A 235 21.43 -4.53 14.68
N GLY A 236 22.68 -5.00 14.86
CA GLY A 236 23.02 -6.42 15.03
C GLY A 236 23.38 -7.17 13.74
N ARG A 237 24.30 -8.13 13.87
CA ARG A 237 24.57 -9.16 12.86
C ARG A 237 23.50 -10.24 12.98
N VAL A 238 22.69 -10.41 11.95
CA VAL A 238 21.68 -11.48 11.89
C VAL A 238 22.32 -12.72 11.27
N TRP A 239 22.24 -13.85 11.96
CA TRP A 239 22.83 -15.12 11.51
C TRP A 239 21.82 -16.27 11.43
N HIS A 240 20.54 -16.03 11.75
CA HIS A 240 19.45 -16.99 11.56
C HIS A 240 18.12 -16.26 11.25
N PRO A 241 17.17 -16.91 10.57
CA PRO A 241 15.92 -16.29 10.12
C PRO A 241 14.83 -16.18 11.20
N GLY A 242 15.07 -16.66 12.42
CA GLY A 242 14.05 -16.67 13.50
C GLY A 242 13.39 -15.29 13.77
N GLY A 243 14.15 -14.20 13.67
CA GLY A 243 13.63 -12.83 13.82
C GLY A 243 13.04 -12.21 12.53
N ALA A 244 13.05 -12.92 11.40
CA ALA A 244 12.43 -12.46 10.17
C ALA A 244 10.90 -12.67 10.22
N HIS A 245 10.15 -11.80 9.55
CA HIS A 245 8.70 -11.92 9.42
C HIS A 245 8.37 -12.76 8.18
N PRO A 246 7.17 -13.35 8.04
CA PRO A 246 5.97 -13.28 8.90
C PRO A 246 6.06 -14.02 10.24
N PHE A 247 5.22 -13.70 11.23
CA PHE A 247 5.04 -14.51 12.45
C PHE A 247 3.67 -15.18 12.47
N ILE A 248 3.55 -16.28 13.23
CA ILE A 248 2.36 -17.12 13.29
C ILE A 248 1.69 -17.03 14.67
N GLY A 249 0.36 -16.92 14.67
CA GLY A 249 -0.50 -17.12 15.84
C GLY A 249 -1.51 -18.21 15.52
N MET A 250 -1.09 -19.48 15.50
CA MET A 250 -1.88 -20.60 14.99
C MET A 250 -2.27 -20.46 13.52
N ASN A 251 -3.47 -19.97 13.20
CA ASN A 251 -3.99 -19.96 11.82
C ASN A 251 -3.89 -18.57 11.16
N GLU A 252 -3.10 -17.68 11.75
CA GLU A 252 -2.88 -16.32 11.29
C GLU A 252 -1.39 -16.03 11.11
N ALA A 253 -0.97 -15.74 9.88
CA ALA A 253 0.36 -15.22 9.58
C ALA A 253 0.31 -13.70 9.46
N LEU A 254 1.14 -13.00 10.21
CA LEU A 254 1.17 -11.53 10.28
C LEU A 254 2.54 -10.99 9.85
N VAL A 255 2.51 -9.98 8.99
CA VAL A 255 3.65 -9.10 8.72
C VAL A 255 3.35 -7.70 9.20
N HIS A 256 4.39 -7.00 9.62
CA HIS A 256 4.31 -5.70 10.26
C HIS A 256 5.35 -4.78 9.62
N ASN A 257 4.91 -3.64 9.09
CA ASN A 257 5.77 -2.52 8.74
C ASN A 257 5.70 -1.49 9.85
N GLY A 258 6.71 -1.42 10.72
CA GLY A 258 6.64 -0.56 11.88
C GLY A 258 7.61 -0.86 13.01
N ASP A 259 7.48 -0.08 14.08
CA ASP A 259 8.13 -0.30 15.38
C ASP A 259 7.21 0.18 16.49
N PHE A 260 7.03 -0.62 17.54
CA PHE A 260 6.12 -0.27 18.64
C PHE A 260 6.78 0.65 19.65
N ALA A 261 6.17 1.79 19.92
CA ALA A 261 6.57 2.66 21.02
C ALA A 261 6.31 2.02 22.40
N ASN A 262 5.34 1.09 22.48
CA ASN A 262 4.88 0.48 23.72
C ASN A 262 5.09 -1.05 23.79
N TYR A 263 6.08 -1.60 23.07
CA TYR A 263 6.39 -3.05 23.04
C TYR A 263 6.40 -3.72 24.44
N TYR A 264 7.00 -3.06 25.44
CA TYR A 264 7.06 -3.57 26.80
C TYR A 264 5.67 -3.69 27.44
N GLY A 265 4.81 -2.69 27.26
CA GLY A 265 3.43 -2.71 27.76
C GLY A 265 2.60 -3.84 27.14
N VAL A 266 2.77 -4.07 25.84
CA VAL A 266 2.15 -5.19 25.12
C VAL A 266 2.64 -6.53 25.67
N THR A 267 3.95 -6.66 25.89
CA THR A 267 4.57 -7.88 26.41
C THR A 267 4.10 -8.21 27.83
N GLU A 268 4.03 -7.22 28.71
CA GLU A 268 3.53 -7.42 30.08
C GLU A 268 2.05 -7.83 30.09
N TYR A 269 1.24 -7.24 29.22
CA TYR A 269 -0.15 -7.66 29.06
C TYR A 269 -0.26 -9.14 28.63
N LEU A 270 0.50 -9.56 27.62
CA LEU A 270 0.54 -10.96 27.20
C LEU A 270 1.01 -11.89 28.33
N ARG A 271 1.99 -11.44 29.13
CA ARG A 271 2.53 -12.21 30.25
C ARG A 271 1.50 -12.42 31.36
N GLN A 272 0.63 -11.43 31.62
CA GLN A 272 -0.51 -11.58 32.54
C GLN A 272 -1.47 -12.69 32.09
N HIS A 273 -1.50 -13.01 30.80
CA HIS A 273 -2.25 -14.12 30.20
C HIS A 273 -1.41 -15.37 29.95
N HIS A 274 -0.24 -15.48 30.60
CA HIS A 274 0.69 -16.60 30.47
C HIS A 274 1.18 -16.85 29.03
N ILE A 275 1.27 -15.78 28.22
CA ILE A 275 1.87 -15.78 26.89
C ILE A 275 3.19 -15.01 26.96
N ILE A 276 4.29 -15.63 26.52
CA ILE A 276 5.62 -15.02 26.56
C ILE A 276 6.24 -15.03 25.16
N PRO A 277 6.73 -13.88 24.66
CA PRO A 277 7.42 -13.82 23.37
C PRO A 277 8.75 -14.59 23.40
N GLN A 278 9.02 -15.38 22.36
CA GLN A 278 10.21 -16.23 22.22
C GLN A 278 11.21 -15.68 21.19
N PHE A 279 10.78 -14.79 20.30
CA PHE A 279 11.59 -14.20 19.23
C PHE A 279 11.85 -12.69 19.44
N LEU A 280 11.16 -12.07 20.39
CA LEU A 280 11.39 -10.70 20.87
C LEU A 280 11.19 -9.64 19.78
N THR A 281 10.10 -9.77 19.02
CA THR A 281 9.74 -8.84 17.94
C THR A 281 8.32 -8.30 18.15
N ASP A 282 8.07 -7.09 17.64
CA ASP A 282 6.73 -6.48 17.71
C ASP A 282 5.70 -7.32 16.95
N THR A 283 6.13 -7.90 15.84
CA THR A 283 5.30 -8.75 14.98
C THR A 283 4.84 -10.02 15.70
N GLU A 284 5.73 -10.61 16.51
CA GLU A 284 5.38 -11.76 17.35
C GLU A 284 4.32 -11.38 18.38
N VAL A 285 4.53 -10.30 19.13
CA VAL A 285 3.56 -9.89 20.16
C VAL A 285 2.23 -9.47 19.54
N SER A 286 2.25 -8.89 18.34
CA SER A 286 1.06 -8.51 17.57
C SER A 286 0.22 -9.73 17.19
N VAL A 287 0.86 -10.77 16.63
CA VAL A 287 0.12 -11.97 16.21
C VAL A 287 -0.35 -12.79 17.41
N GLN A 288 0.38 -12.73 18.54
CA GLN A 288 -0.05 -13.33 19.81
C GLN A 288 -1.26 -12.60 20.43
N LEU A 289 -1.30 -11.26 20.37
CA LEU A 289 -2.50 -10.50 20.75
C LEU A 289 -3.68 -10.86 19.85
N PHE A 290 -3.44 -10.94 18.54
CA PHE A 290 -4.47 -11.30 17.57
C PHE A 290 -5.05 -12.69 17.88
N ASP A 291 -4.20 -13.71 18.06
CA ASP A 291 -4.61 -15.08 18.44
C ASP A 291 -5.34 -15.13 19.80
N LEU A 292 -4.85 -14.39 20.80
CA LEU A 292 -5.51 -14.30 22.11
C LEU A 292 -6.94 -13.77 21.96
N TRP A 293 -7.13 -12.69 21.21
CA TRP A 293 -8.45 -12.07 21.09
C TRP A 293 -9.37 -12.82 20.14
N THR A 294 -8.87 -13.41 19.05
CA THR A 294 -9.70 -14.18 18.13
C THR A 294 -10.02 -15.57 18.67
N ARG A 295 -9.01 -16.39 18.96
CA ARG A 295 -9.19 -17.82 19.25
C ARG A 295 -9.52 -18.07 20.71
N VAL A 296 -8.86 -17.37 21.64
CA VAL A 296 -9.03 -17.63 23.08
C VAL A 296 -10.24 -16.87 23.64
N TYR A 297 -10.38 -15.58 23.34
CA TYR A 297 -11.53 -14.79 23.79
C TYR A 297 -12.75 -14.90 22.88
N GLY A 298 -12.57 -15.32 21.61
CA GLY A 298 -13.69 -15.48 20.68
C GLY A 298 -14.28 -14.15 20.20
N TYR A 299 -13.50 -13.06 20.21
CA TYR A 299 -14.01 -11.76 19.80
C TYR A 299 -14.33 -11.73 18.29
N PRO A 300 -15.44 -11.07 17.90
CA PRO A 300 -15.66 -10.71 16.50
C PRO A 300 -14.48 -9.91 15.97
N LEU A 301 -14.15 -10.09 14.69
CA LEU A 301 -13.00 -9.42 14.06
C LEU A 301 -13.04 -7.90 14.22
N GLU A 302 -14.22 -7.28 14.17
CA GLU A 302 -14.41 -5.85 14.43
C GLU A 302 -13.81 -5.42 15.78
N TYR A 303 -14.04 -6.20 16.84
CA TYR A 303 -13.58 -5.87 18.20
C TYR A 303 -12.11 -6.19 18.40
N VAL A 304 -11.57 -7.18 17.67
CA VAL A 304 -10.12 -7.40 17.60
C VAL A 304 -9.43 -6.21 16.94
N ILE A 305 -9.97 -5.72 15.82
CA ILE A 305 -9.46 -4.52 15.15
C ILE A 305 -9.59 -3.31 16.07
N GLU A 306 -10.71 -3.14 16.79
CA GLU A 306 -10.87 -2.06 17.78
C GLU A 306 -9.86 -2.16 18.94
N GLY A 307 -9.53 -3.37 19.39
CA GLY A 307 -8.51 -3.58 20.42
C GLY A 307 -7.10 -3.21 19.95
N LEU A 308 -6.80 -3.42 18.65
CA LEU A 308 -5.49 -3.11 18.06
C LEU A 308 -5.36 -1.64 17.64
N ALA A 309 -6.36 -1.12 16.92
CA ALA A 309 -6.43 0.24 16.40
C ALA A 309 -7.73 0.91 16.92
N PRO A 310 -7.72 1.43 18.17
CA PRO A 310 -8.90 1.96 18.80
C PRO A 310 -9.42 3.22 18.10
N THR A 311 -10.74 3.31 17.95
CA THR A 311 -11.40 4.53 17.45
C THR A 311 -11.48 5.57 18.57
N THR A 312 -10.97 6.79 18.36
CA THR A 312 -10.83 7.81 19.41
C THR A 312 -11.45 9.15 19.02
N GLU A 313 -11.59 10.03 20.02
CA GLU A 313 -11.98 11.45 19.83
C GLU A 313 -13.24 11.63 18.96
N LEU A 314 -13.19 12.54 17.98
CA LEU A 314 -14.32 12.86 17.11
C LEU A 314 -14.86 11.63 16.37
N ASP A 315 -14.00 10.70 15.97
CA ASP A 315 -14.44 9.46 15.34
C ASP A 315 -15.27 8.62 16.29
N PHE A 316 -14.85 8.51 17.54
CA PHE A 316 -15.60 7.78 18.55
C PHE A 316 -16.99 8.39 18.77
N ASP A 317 -17.07 9.72 18.82
CA ASP A 317 -18.35 10.43 19.03
C ASP A 317 -19.30 10.30 17.83
N ARG A 318 -18.77 10.10 16.61
CA ARG A 318 -19.55 9.86 15.39
C ARG A 318 -20.04 8.43 15.22
N LEU A 319 -19.56 7.48 16.03
CA LEU A 319 -20.07 6.11 15.99
C LEU A 319 -21.50 6.02 16.53
N PRO A 320 -22.32 5.08 16.02
CA PRO A 320 -23.58 4.69 16.64
C PRO A 320 -23.44 4.34 18.13
N GLU A 321 -24.44 4.65 18.95
CA GLU A 321 -24.38 4.48 20.42
C GLU A 321 -24.09 3.04 20.87
N ASP A 322 -24.60 2.04 20.14
CA ASP A 322 -24.34 0.63 20.41
C ASP A 322 -22.87 0.26 20.21
N LYS A 323 -22.25 0.77 19.15
CA LYS A 323 -20.79 0.64 18.93
C LYS A 323 -20.02 1.38 20.01
N GLN A 324 -20.39 2.61 20.36
CA GLN A 324 -19.74 3.34 21.45
C GLN A 324 -19.76 2.56 22.77
N ARG A 325 -20.89 1.92 23.12
CA ARG A 325 -20.98 1.10 24.34
C ARG A 325 -20.03 -0.09 24.29
N ALA A 326 -20.01 -0.84 23.19
CA ALA A 326 -19.12 -1.99 23.03
C ALA A 326 -17.64 -1.58 23.03
N TYR A 327 -17.29 -0.56 22.26
CA TYR A 327 -15.91 -0.09 22.10
C TYR A 327 -15.37 0.49 23.40
N ARG A 328 -16.18 1.18 24.21
CA ARG A 328 -15.76 1.58 25.57
C ARG A 328 -15.32 0.40 26.42
N GLN A 329 -15.98 -0.76 26.32
CA GLN A 329 -15.57 -1.95 27.09
C GLN A 329 -14.27 -2.53 26.55
N VAL A 330 -14.15 -2.68 25.23
CA VAL A 330 -12.93 -3.17 24.56
C VAL A 330 -11.74 -2.26 24.92
N GLN A 331 -11.89 -0.95 24.76
CA GLN A 331 -10.84 0.02 25.06
C GLN A 331 -10.48 0.07 26.54
N ARG A 332 -11.45 -0.02 27.47
CA ARG A 332 -11.16 -0.07 28.91
C ARG A 332 -10.27 -1.25 29.30
N LEU A 333 -10.43 -2.39 28.63
CA LEU A 333 -9.66 -3.60 28.92
C LEU A 333 -8.32 -3.64 28.18
N HIS A 334 -8.26 -3.15 26.94
CA HIS A 334 -7.15 -3.42 26.03
C HIS A 334 -6.34 -2.20 25.61
N LYS A 335 -6.77 -0.96 25.92
CA LYS A 335 -6.07 0.26 25.45
C LYS A 335 -4.60 0.30 25.86
N HIS A 336 -4.24 -0.21 27.03
CA HIS A 336 -2.84 -0.22 27.49
C HIS A 336 -1.93 -1.19 26.73
N CYS A 337 -2.50 -2.16 26.03
CA CYS A 337 -1.79 -3.11 25.18
C CYS A 337 -2.11 -2.95 23.68
N ALA A 338 -2.91 -1.96 23.30
CA ALA A 338 -3.11 -1.61 21.91
C ALA A 338 -1.76 -1.14 21.33
N PRO A 339 -1.31 -1.69 20.19
CA PRO A 339 -0.09 -1.24 19.53
C PRO A 339 -0.03 0.28 19.34
N ASP A 340 1.04 0.90 19.82
CA ASP A 340 1.29 2.35 19.69
C ASP A 340 2.62 2.61 18.96
N GLY A 341 2.77 3.80 18.41
CA GLY A 341 3.84 4.13 17.47
C GLY A 341 3.51 3.69 16.04
N PRO A 342 4.51 3.75 15.13
CA PRO A 342 4.24 3.59 13.72
C PRO A 342 4.12 2.14 13.29
N TRP A 343 2.94 1.68 12.86
CA TRP A 343 2.73 0.29 12.41
C TRP A 343 1.68 0.12 11.31
N PHE A 344 1.87 -0.89 10.46
CA PHE A 344 0.86 -1.36 9.51
C PHE A 344 0.91 -2.89 9.44
N PHE A 345 -0.24 -3.56 9.58
CA PHE A 345 -0.33 -5.02 9.52
C PHE A 345 -0.94 -5.51 8.21
N ILE A 346 -0.36 -6.59 7.68
CA ILE A 346 -1.01 -7.45 6.70
C ILE A 346 -1.07 -8.86 7.29
N ILE A 347 -2.27 -9.44 7.33
CA ILE A 347 -2.55 -10.72 7.99
C ILE A 347 -3.19 -11.68 6.98
N ALA A 348 -2.54 -12.83 6.75
CA ALA A 348 -3.15 -13.96 6.06
C ALA A 348 -3.83 -14.86 7.10
N ARG A 349 -5.12 -15.15 6.90
CA ARG A 349 -5.93 -15.96 7.82
C ARG A 349 -6.45 -17.20 7.13
N SER A 350 -6.41 -18.32 7.84
CA SER A 350 -6.93 -19.60 7.38
C SER A 350 -8.00 -20.12 8.34
N GLN A 351 -9.21 -20.35 7.85
CA GLN A 351 -10.30 -20.96 8.61
C GLN A 351 -10.90 -22.12 7.80
N PRO A 352 -10.18 -23.25 7.66
CA PRO A 352 -10.58 -24.33 6.76
C PRO A 352 -11.92 -24.97 7.10
N ASP A 353 -12.27 -25.03 8.39
CA ASP A 353 -13.56 -25.59 8.85
C ASP A 353 -14.76 -24.76 8.34
N GLU A 354 -14.55 -23.46 8.10
CA GLU A 354 -15.55 -22.55 7.52
C GLU A 354 -15.41 -22.41 5.99
N GLY A 355 -14.42 -23.07 5.38
CA GLY A 355 -14.06 -22.85 3.98
C GLY A 355 -13.66 -21.40 3.68
N ARG A 356 -13.13 -20.68 4.67
CA ARG A 356 -12.87 -19.24 4.61
C ARG A 356 -11.38 -18.93 4.78
N TYR A 357 -10.88 -18.04 3.95
CA TYR A 357 -9.50 -17.55 4.00
C TYR A 357 -9.52 -16.06 3.75
N SER A 358 -8.56 -15.31 4.30
CA SER A 358 -8.58 -13.87 4.05
C SER A 358 -7.22 -13.22 4.11
N LEU A 359 -7.15 -12.06 3.46
CA LEU A 359 -6.08 -11.08 3.59
C LEU A 359 -6.67 -9.85 4.30
N LEU A 360 -6.12 -9.49 5.46
CA LEU A 360 -6.57 -8.37 6.26
C LEU A 360 -5.47 -7.32 6.38
N GLY A 361 -5.79 -6.07 6.07
CA GLY A 361 -4.92 -4.92 6.37
C GLY A 361 -5.48 -4.10 7.52
N ILE A 362 -4.62 -3.67 8.45
CA ILE A 362 -5.00 -2.80 9.58
C ILE A 362 -3.98 -1.67 9.69
N THR A 363 -4.45 -0.43 9.63
CA THR A 363 -3.63 0.79 9.76
C THR A 363 -3.61 1.31 11.19
N ASP A 364 -2.44 1.79 11.65
CA ASP A 364 -2.30 2.46 12.93
C ASP A 364 -3.16 3.74 13.02
N THR A 365 -3.51 4.12 14.25
CA THR A 365 -4.40 5.26 14.54
C THR A 365 -3.81 6.62 14.17
N ALA A 366 -2.49 6.73 13.99
CA ALA A 366 -1.80 7.97 13.63
C ALA A 366 -1.29 7.98 12.18
N MET A 367 -1.61 6.94 11.39
CA MET A 367 -1.21 6.77 10.00
C MET A 367 0.28 6.97 9.73
N LEU A 368 1.15 6.49 10.62
CA LEU A 368 2.58 6.78 10.54
C LEU A 368 3.32 5.89 9.53
N ARG A 369 2.63 4.93 8.90
CA ARG A 369 3.20 4.05 7.89
C ARG A 369 2.41 4.11 6.59
N PRO A 370 3.10 4.10 5.44
CA PRO A 370 2.42 4.10 4.16
C PRO A 370 1.79 2.74 3.90
N GLN A 371 0.61 2.80 3.30
CA GLN A 371 -0.14 1.65 2.84
C GLN A 371 -0.97 2.06 1.64
N VAL A 372 -1.23 1.11 0.75
CA VAL A 372 -2.15 1.24 -0.38
C VAL A 372 -2.96 -0.04 -0.45
N PHE A 373 -4.28 0.11 -0.57
CA PHE A 373 -5.20 -0.97 -0.86
C PHE A 373 -5.65 -0.89 -2.32
N ALA A 374 -5.90 -2.05 -2.93
CA ALA A 374 -6.51 -2.11 -4.25
C ALA A 374 -7.48 -3.29 -4.39
N LEU A 375 -8.46 -3.12 -5.28
CA LEU A 375 -9.44 -4.15 -5.62
C LEU A 375 -9.65 -4.19 -7.13
N GLN A 376 -9.71 -5.40 -7.66
CA GLN A 376 -10.09 -5.69 -9.03
C GLN A 376 -11.14 -6.80 -9.04
N GLU A 377 -12.29 -6.56 -9.68
CA GLU A 377 -13.40 -7.53 -9.73
C GLU A 377 -13.73 -7.93 -11.17
N GLY A 378 -14.07 -9.21 -11.37
CA GLY A 378 -14.43 -9.75 -12.69
C GLY A 378 -14.62 -11.26 -12.64
N GLU A 379 -14.33 -11.95 -13.75
CA GLU A 379 -14.30 -13.42 -13.82
C GLU A 379 -13.29 -14.02 -12.82
N ALA A 380 -12.17 -13.33 -12.64
CA ALA A 380 -11.28 -13.50 -11.52
C ALA A 380 -11.14 -12.16 -10.80
N SER A 381 -11.22 -12.20 -9.46
CA SER A 381 -11.14 -11.02 -8.61
C SER A 381 -9.92 -11.13 -7.71
N ILE A 382 -9.26 -10.01 -7.45
CA ILE A 382 -8.07 -9.93 -6.61
C ILE A 382 -8.11 -8.67 -5.74
N GLY A 383 -7.83 -8.85 -4.45
CA GLY A 383 -7.58 -7.78 -3.49
C GLY A 383 -6.10 -7.71 -3.18
N LEU A 384 -5.53 -6.50 -3.14
CA LEU A 384 -4.11 -6.29 -2.88
C LEU A 384 -3.89 -5.26 -1.78
N ILE A 385 -2.82 -5.45 -1.02
CA ILE A 385 -2.37 -4.57 0.03
C ILE A 385 -0.85 -4.44 -0.10
N ALA A 386 -0.32 -3.22 -0.14
CA ALA A 386 1.12 -3.01 -0.17
C ALA A 386 1.51 -1.74 0.58
N SER A 387 2.81 -1.57 0.83
CA SER A 387 3.33 -0.31 1.36
C SER A 387 3.26 0.83 0.34
N GLU A 388 3.50 0.52 -0.93
CA GLU A 388 3.57 1.50 -2.02
C GLU A 388 2.84 0.94 -3.26
N LYS A 389 2.22 1.83 -4.05
CA LYS A 389 1.34 1.45 -5.18
C LYS A 389 2.07 0.64 -6.26
N GLN A 390 3.36 0.91 -6.52
CA GLN A 390 4.09 0.19 -7.56
C GLN A 390 4.23 -1.31 -7.27
N ALA A 391 4.17 -1.76 -6.00
CA ALA A 391 4.16 -3.18 -5.68
C ALA A 391 2.82 -3.83 -6.09
N ILE A 392 1.71 -3.09 -5.96
CA ILE A 392 0.41 -3.53 -6.50
C ILE A 392 0.47 -3.61 -8.02
N ASP A 393 0.99 -2.56 -8.67
CA ASP A 393 1.11 -2.51 -10.13
C ASP A 393 2.02 -3.64 -10.66
N ALA A 394 3.12 -3.96 -9.96
CA ALA A 394 4.01 -5.07 -10.27
C ALA A 394 3.29 -6.43 -10.19
N THR A 395 2.52 -6.66 -9.11
CA THR A 395 1.70 -7.88 -8.96
C THR A 395 0.71 -8.01 -10.11
N LEU A 396 -0.05 -6.96 -10.40
CA LEU A 396 -1.09 -6.98 -11.44
C LEU A 396 -0.51 -7.16 -12.84
N ARG A 397 0.60 -6.49 -13.18
CA ARG A 397 1.30 -6.69 -14.45
C ARG A 397 1.77 -8.13 -14.58
N ALA A 398 2.43 -8.69 -13.55
CA ALA A 398 2.94 -10.06 -13.58
C ALA A 398 1.80 -11.08 -13.75
N ILE A 399 0.68 -10.94 -13.03
CA ILE A 399 -0.45 -11.85 -13.14
C ILE A 399 -1.16 -11.71 -14.49
N SER A 400 -1.43 -10.49 -14.95
CA SER A 400 -2.15 -10.26 -16.21
C SER A 400 -1.39 -10.77 -17.45
N ALA A 401 -0.06 -10.90 -17.35
CA ALA A 401 0.76 -11.52 -18.39
C ALA A 401 0.56 -13.05 -18.47
N GLU A 402 0.20 -13.71 -17.37
CA GLU A 402 -0.10 -15.16 -17.32
C GLU A 402 -1.59 -15.46 -17.51
N ASP A 403 -2.48 -14.63 -16.95
CA ASP A 403 -3.92 -14.86 -16.92
C ASP A 403 -4.71 -13.61 -17.35
N PRO A 404 -5.31 -13.60 -18.56
CA PRO A 404 -5.94 -12.42 -19.15
C PRO A 404 -7.26 -12.02 -18.47
N ARG A 405 -7.76 -12.81 -17.51
CA ARG A 405 -8.88 -12.40 -16.66
C ARG A 405 -8.51 -11.26 -15.72
N PHE A 406 -7.22 -11.11 -15.43
CA PHE A 406 -6.68 -9.98 -14.69
C PHE A 406 -6.16 -8.89 -15.63
N ARG A 407 -6.14 -7.66 -15.12
CA ARG A 407 -5.68 -6.46 -15.82
C ARG A 407 -4.54 -5.79 -15.05
N PRO A 408 -3.63 -5.08 -15.73
CA PRO A 408 -2.48 -4.41 -15.10
C PRO A 408 -2.85 -3.18 -14.27
N VAL A 409 -4.10 -2.72 -14.30
CA VAL A 409 -4.62 -1.58 -13.53
C VAL A 409 -5.80 -2.06 -12.67
N ALA A 410 -5.77 -1.77 -11.37
CA ALA A 410 -6.86 -2.12 -10.48
C ALA A 410 -8.10 -1.24 -10.74
N ASP A 411 -9.27 -1.72 -10.33
CA ASP A 411 -10.51 -0.97 -10.48
C ASP A 411 -10.64 0.15 -9.44
N ARG A 412 -10.00 -0.03 -8.29
CA ARG A 412 -9.96 0.94 -7.20
C ARG A 412 -8.62 0.87 -6.48
N TYR A 413 -8.09 2.04 -6.12
CA TYR A 413 -6.96 2.23 -5.22
C TYR A 413 -7.41 3.18 -4.10
N TRP A 414 -6.95 2.95 -2.87
CA TRP A 414 -7.20 3.88 -1.76
C TRP A 414 -6.19 3.71 -0.63
N ASN A 415 -6.11 4.75 0.21
CA ASN A 415 -5.43 4.72 1.50
C ASN A 415 -6.50 4.70 2.61
N ALA A 416 -6.15 4.13 3.77
CA ALA A 416 -7.03 3.98 4.92
C ALA A 416 -6.52 4.78 6.14
N ARG A 417 -7.43 5.37 6.93
CA ARG A 417 -7.11 6.05 8.19
C ARG A 417 -7.49 5.18 9.39
N GLY A 418 -6.49 4.79 10.18
CA GLY A 418 -6.69 3.95 11.36
C GLY A 418 -7.68 4.55 12.35
N GLY A 419 -8.59 3.74 12.88
CA GLY A 419 -9.56 4.17 13.88
C GLY A 419 -10.69 5.06 13.34
N SER A 420 -10.79 5.30 12.03
CA SER A 420 -11.84 6.13 11.44
C SER A 420 -13.26 5.60 11.72
N HIS A 421 -14.23 6.49 11.98
CA HIS A 421 -15.65 6.10 12.13
C HIS A 421 -16.31 5.67 10.81
N THR A 422 -15.66 5.91 9.67
CA THR A 422 -16.20 5.59 8.33
C THR A 422 -15.95 4.14 7.90
N ASP A 423 -14.72 3.67 8.09
CA ASP A 423 -14.24 2.35 7.64
C ASP A 423 -13.31 1.66 8.65
N GLY A 424 -12.93 2.34 9.74
CA GLY A 424 -12.05 1.81 10.77
C GLY A 424 -10.57 1.73 10.40
N GLY A 425 -10.18 2.11 9.18
CA GLY A 425 -8.81 1.96 8.70
C GLY A 425 -8.39 0.51 8.46
N ALA A 426 -9.35 -0.40 8.28
CA ALA A 426 -9.09 -1.83 8.13
C ALA A 426 -9.99 -2.47 7.07
N PHE A 427 -9.39 -3.31 6.23
CA PHE A 427 -10.08 -3.95 5.11
C PHE A 427 -9.73 -5.44 5.02
N ASN A 428 -10.77 -6.27 4.94
CA ASN A 428 -10.67 -7.72 4.89
C ASN A 428 -11.12 -8.26 3.53
N PHE A 429 -10.19 -8.84 2.77
CA PHE A 429 -10.45 -9.53 1.51
C PHE A 429 -10.68 -11.02 1.79
N THR A 430 -11.96 -11.41 1.83
CA THR A 430 -12.38 -12.76 2.20
C THR A 430 -12.64 -13.62 0.98
N ILE A 431 -12.00 -14.77 0.96
CA ILE A 431 -12.22 -15.88 0.04
C ILE A 431 -13.15 -16.89 0.73
N ALA A 432 -14.25 -17.23 0.08
CA ALA A 432 -15.23 -18.19 0.61
C ALA A 432 -15.47 -19.35 -0.36
N ARG A 433 -15.44 -20.59 0.16
CA ARG A 433 -15.77 -21.84 -0.55
C ARG A 433 -17.15 -22.35 -0.12
N ASN A 434 -18.23 -21.71 -0.56
CA ASN A 434 -19.61 -22.05 -0.13
C ASN A 434 -20.32 -23.03 -1.09
N GLY A 435 -19.73 -24.18 -1.39
CA GLY A 435 -20.35 -25.21 -2.26
C GLY A 435 -20.60 -24.80 -3.72
N GLY A 436 -20.15 -23.60 -4.12
CA GLY A 436 -20.19 -23.06 -5.49
C GLY A 436 -18.82 -22.47 -5.89
N PRO A 437 -18.76 -21.63 -6.93
CA PRO A 437 -17.51 -20.97 -7.34
C PRO A 437 -16.91 -20.16 -6.18
N VAL A 438 -15.58 -20.21 -6.05
CA VAL A 438 -14.87 -19.46 -5.01
C VAL A 438 -15.04 -17.97 -5.27
N SER A 439 -15.60 -17.25 -4.30
CA SER A 439 -15.81 -15.79 -4.38
C SER A 439 -14.79 -15.03 -3.55
N LEU A 440 -14.41 -13.85 -4.00
CA LEU A 440 -13.65 -12.86 -3.21
C LEU A 440 -14.56 -11.67 -2.89
N THR A 441 -14.58 -11.23 -1.64
CA THR A 441 -15.32 -10.04 -1.19
C THR A 441 -14.39 -9.15 -0.36
N CYS A 442 -14.56 -7.83 -0.44
CA CYS A 442 -13.84 -6.87 0.39
C CYS A 442 -14.82 -6.16 1.34
N ARG A 443 -14.52 -6.12 2.63
CA ARG A 443 -15.31 -5.41 3.64
C ARG A 443 -14.42 -4.58 4.55
N ASP A 444 -14.92 -3.45 5.01
CA ASP A 444 -14.26 -2.62 6.03
C ASP A 444 -14.43 -3.20 7.45
N LYS A 445 -13.89 -2.50 8.47
CA LYS A 445 -13.99 -2.88 9.89
C LYS A 445 -15.42 -3.15 10.34
N PHE A 446 -16.39 -2.41 9.81
CA PHE A 446 -17.80 -2.46 10.20
C PHE A 446 -18.61 -3.46 9.36
N GLY A 447 -17.94 -4.19 8.45
CA GLY A 447 -18.56 -5.17 7.58
C GLY A 447 -19.22 -4.57 6.33
N LYS A 448 -19.06 -3.28 6.06
CA LYS A 448 -19.61 -2.64 4.87
C LYS A 448 -18.80 -3.08 3.64
N PRO A 449 -19.46 -3.47 2.53
CA PRO A 449 -18.75 -3.90 1.33
C PRO A 449 -18.03 -2.73 0.65
N VAL A 450 -16.80 -2.99 0.19
CA VAL A 450 -16.10 -2.12 -0.76
C VAL A 450 -16.38 -2.65 -2.15
N LEU A 451 -16.97 -1.81 -3.00
CA LEU A 451 -17.39 -2.16 -4.36
C LEU A 451 -16.48 -1.49 -5.39
N THR A 452 -16.32 -2.16 -6.53
CA THR A 452 -15.70 -1.57 -7.73
C THR A 452 -16.74 -0.94 -8.66
N PRO A 453 -16.34 0.00 -9.53
CA PRO A 453 -17.23 0.58 -10.53
C PRO A 453 -17.85 -0.50 -11.44
N PRO A 454 -19.14 -0.38 -11.80
CA PRO A 454 -19.75 -1.26 -12.79
C PRO A 454 -19.13 -1.04 -14.18
N GLY A 455 -19.48 -1.92 -15.13
CA GLY A 455 -19.06 -1.78 -16.53
C GLY A 455 -18.26 -2.98 -17.06
N GLU A 456 -18.13 -3.02 -18.39
CA GLU A 456 -17.39 -4.03 -19.13
C GLU A 456 -15.89 -3.84 -18.95
N TYR A 457 -15.18 -4.94 -18.70
CA TYR A 457 -13.76 -4.97 -18.39
C TYR A 457 -12.97 -5.93 -19.27
N ARG A 458 -13.65 -6.77 -20.06
CA ARG A 458 -13.03 -7.76 -20.95
C ARG A 458 -12.51 -7.07 -22.20
N ILE A 459 -11.23 -6.73 -22.16
CA ILE A 459 -10.53 -6.07 -23.27
C ILE A 459 -10.51 -6.93 -24.55
N ALA A 460 -10.59 -8.26 -24.42
CA ALA A 460 -10.42 -9.22 -25.52
C ALA A 460 -11.71 -9.65 -26.25
N GLY A 461 -12.88 -9.12 -25.90
CA GLY A 461 -14.16 -9.46 -26.53
C GLY A 461 -14.56 -8.47 -27.61
N ASP A 462 -14.51 -8.86 -28.89
CA ASP A 462 -15.03 -8.06 -30.01
C ASP A 462 -16.29 -8.71 -30.59
N THR A 463 -17.38 -7.95 -30.65
CA THR A 463 -18.60 -8.36 -31.39
C THR A 463 -19.20 -7.24 -32.25
N SER A 464 -18.65 -6.02 -32.22
CA SER A 464 -19.23 -4.86 -32.91
C SER A 464 -18.41 -4.41 -34.13
N THR A 465 -19.07 -3.67 -35.02
CA THR A 465 -18.40 -2.95 -36.11
C THR A 465 -17.78 -1.66 -35.53
N PRO A 466 -16.47 -1.43 -35.62
CA PRO A 466 -15.82 -0.31 -34.96
C PRO A 466 -16.34 1.03 -35.49
N VAL A 467 -16.60 1.99 -34.59
CA VAL A 467 -16.74 3.41 -34.98
C VAL A 467 -15.40 3.85 -35.58
N VAL A 468 -15.44 4.41 -36.79
CA VAL A 468 -14.25 4.89 -37.50
C VAL A 468 -14.05 6.36 -37.11
N PRO A 469 -12.90 6.74 -36.50
CA PRO A 469 -12.51 8.14 -36.43
C PRO A 469 -12.46 8.65 -37.87
N ASP A 470 -13.26 9.67 -38.21
CA ASP A 470 -13.17 10.26 -39.54
C ASP A 470 -11.83 11.00 -39.70
N ALA A 471 -11.45 11.30 -40.94
CA ALA A 471 -10.20 12.00 -41.21
C ALA A 471 -10.17 13.39 -40.54
N ALA A 472 -11.33 14.03 -40.37
CA ALA A 472 -11.43 15.34 -39.75
C ALA A 472 -11.06 15.32 -38.27
N LEU A 473 -11.41 14.25 -37.53
CA LEU A 473 -10.99 14.08 -36.16
C LEU A 473 -9.46 13.93 -36.05
N LEU A 474 -8.83 13.13 -36.91
CA LEU A 474 -7.37 12.96 -36.91
C LEU A 474 -6.62 14.24 -37.27
N ASP A 475 -7.14 15.03 -38.22
CA ASP A 475 -6.60 16.35 -38.53
C ASP A 475 -6.72 17.29 -37.33
N LYS A 476 -7.86 17.25 -36.62
CA LYS A 476 -8.07 18.01 -35.38
C LYS A 476 -7.12 17.58 -34.26
N VAL A 477 -6.77 16.31 -34.13
CA VAL A 477 -5.74 15.86 -33.15
C VAL A 477 -4.42 16.58 -33.41
N ARG A 478 -4.02 16.73 -34.67
CA ARG A 478 -2.76 17.38 -35.06
C ARG A 478 -2.78 18.90 -34.87
N GLU A 479 -3.92 19.54 -35.11
CA GLU A 479 -4.03 21.01 -35.08
C GLU A 479 -4.46 21.57 -33.71
N ALA A 480 -5.30 20.84 -32.99
CA ALA A 480 -5.94 21.27 -31.75
C ALA A 480 -6.22 20.07 -30.82
N PRO A 481 -5.19 19.44 -30.23
CA PRO A 481 -5.35 18.22 -29.41
C PRO A 481 -6.31 18.40 -28.22
N ALA A 482 -6.37 19.60 -27.62
CA ALA A 482 -7.35 19.91 -26.57
C ALA A 482 -8.80 19.88 -27.08
N ALA A 483 -9.07 20.41 -28.27
CA ALA A 483 -10.41 20.36 -28.87
C ALA A 483 -10.76 18.93 -29.32
N ALA A 484 -9.78 18.17 -29.82
CA ALA A 484 -9.97 16.75 -30.14
C ALA A 484 -10.29 15.92 -28.89
N PHE A 485 -9.69 16.23 -27.74
CA PHE A 485 -10.02 15.59 -26.47
C PHE A 485 -11.49 15.81 -26.08
N GLU A 486 -12.01 17.03 -26.17
CA GLU A 486 -13.42 17.33 -25.88
C GLU A 486 -14.37 16.56 -26.81
N GLU A 487 -14.06 16.52 -28.11
CA GLU A 487 -14.85 15.75 -29.08
C GLU A 487 -14.82 14.24 -28.78
N ILE A 488 -13.64 13.67 -28.56
CA ILE A 488 -13.47 12.24 -28.26
C ILE A 488 -14.20 11.87 -26.97
N THR A 489 -14.08 12.67 -25.91
CA THR A 489 -14.74 12.39 -24.63
C THR A 489 -16.26 12.59 -24.69
N SER A 490 -16.77 13.44 -25.58
CA SER A 490 -18.21 13.55 -25.85
C SER A 490 -18.79 12.30 -26.52
N LEU A 491 -17.97 11.57 -27.30
CA LEU A 491 -18.36 10.34 -28.00
C LEU A 491 -17.99 9.07 -27.22
N ALA A 492 -17.06 9.15 -26.27
CA ALA A 492 -16.47 8.03 -25.55
C ALA A 492 -17.50 7.06 -24.97
N ALA A 493 -18.60 7.58 -24.45
CA ALA A 493 -19.65 6.77 -23.83
C ALA A 493 -20.41 5.86 -24.81
N SER A 494 -20.33 6.16 -26.11
CA SER A 494 -20.95 5.38 -27.18
C SER A 494 -20.04 4.27 -27.73
N TRP A 495 -18.77 4.24 -27.31
CA TRP A 495 -17.77 3.31 -27.82
C TRP A 495 -17.56 2.11 -26.93
N ASP A 496 -17.18 0.99 -27.54
CA ASP A 496 -16.69 -0.20 -26.88
C ASP A 496 -15.17 -0.35 -27.04
N PHE A 497 -14.60 -1.47 -26.56
CA PHE A 497 -13.17 -1.72 -26.67
C PHE A 497 -12.68 -1.83 -28.13
N ALA A 498 -13.53 -2.20 -29.09
CA ALA A 498 -13.18 -2.25 -30.51
C ALA A 498 -13.01 -0.84 -31.08
N GLY A 499 -13.94 0.06 -30.78
CA GLY A 499 -13.84 1.48 -31.15
C GLY A 499 -12.57 2.13 -30.57
N TRP A 500 -12.31 1.92 -29.28
CA TRP A 500 -11.12 2.47 -28.62
C TRP A 500 -9.81 1.93 -29.19
N ARG A 501 -9.70 0.62 -29.43
CA ARG A 501 -8.47 0.05 -30.04
C ARG A 501 -8.24 0.59 -31.44
N ARG A 502 -9.30 0.81 -32.23
CA ARG A 502 -9.18 1.43 -33.55
C ARG A 502 -8.66 2.85 -33.44
N LEU A 503 -9.26 3.70 -32.62
CA LEU A 503 -8.77 5.07 -32.41
C LEU A 503 -7.30 5.07 -31.99
N LEU A 504 -6.93 4.28 -30.97
CA LEU A 504 -5.56 4.24 -30.46
C LEU A 504 -4.57 3.74 -31.52
N GLY A 505 -4.96 2.77 -32.37
CA GLY A 505 -4.13 2.33 -33.49
C GLY A 505 -3.91 3.42 -34.55
N GLU A 506 -4.94 4.22 -34.85
CA GLU A 506 -4.81 5.37 -35.75
C GLU A 506 -3.92 6.46 -35.16
N LEU A 507 -4.03 6.72 -33.85
CA LEU A 507 -3.15 7.66 -33.13
C LEU A 507 -1.69 7.18 -33.12
N GLU A 508 -1.44 5.89 -32.87
CA GLU A 508 -0.10 5.30 -32.95
C GLU A 508 0.50 5.38 -34.36
N THR A 509 -0.34 5.33 -35.40
CA THR A 509 0.07 5.50 -36.80
C THR A 509 0.35 6.97 -37.11
N LEU A 510 -0.51 7.88 -36.65
CA LEU A 510 -0.34 9.32 -36.80
C LEU A 510 0.94 9.82 -36.13
N ALA A 511 1.27 9.31 -34.94
CA ALA A 511 2.49 9.64 -34.21
C ALA A 511 3.80 9.23 -34.91
N CYS A 512 3.72 8.36 -35.92
CA CYS A 512 4.88 7.98 -36.74
C CYS A 512 5.12 8.91 -37.93
N ARG A 513 4.19 9.81 -38.28
CA ARG A 513 4.31 10.66 -39.47
C ARG A 513 5.45 11.68 -39.37
N ASP A 514 5.48 12.41 -38.27
CA ASP A 514 6.50 13.41 -37.95
C ASP A 514 6.48 13.76 -36.45
N ASP A 515 7.47 14.51 -35.98
CA ASP A 515 7.60 14.86 -34.56
C ASP A 515 6.50 15.80 -34.04
N GLY A 516 5.90 16.64 -34.90
CA GLY A 516 4.78 17.50 -34.51
C GLY A 516 3.50 16.69 -34.31
N ALA A 517 3.25 15.72 -35.18
CA ALA A 517 2.18 14.74 -35.00
C ALA A 517 2.39 13.89 -33.74
N ARG A 518 3.63 13.45 -33.46
CA ARG A 518 3.95 12.73 -32.21
C ARG A 518 3.64 13.56 -30.97
N GLU A 519 4.08 14.81 -30.94
CA GLU A 519 3.84 15.72 -29.81
C GLU A 519 2.34 15.92 -29.56
N SER A 520 1.57 16.13 -30.63
CA SER A 520 0.11 16.33 -30.54
C SER A 520 -0.63 15.07 -30.08
N VAL A 521 -0.22 13.89 -30.57
CA VAL A 521 -0.76 12.61 -30.12
C VAL A 521 -0.41 12.34 -28.66
N LEU A 522 0.83 12.60 -28.24
CA LEU A 522 1.24 12.48 -26.85
C LEU A 522 0.39 13.41 -25.96
N GLU A 523 0.20 14.67 -26.34
CA GLU A 523 -0.66 15.58 -25.58
C GLU A 523 -2.09 15.02 -25.41
N LEU A 524 -2.69 14.51 -26.48
CA LEU A 524 -4.03 13.92 -26.42
C LEU A 524 -4.08 12.68 -25.52
N LEU A 525 -3.15 11.74 -25.71
CA LEU A 525 -3.09 10.51 -24.93
C LEU A 525 -2.87 10.80 -23.44
N THR A 526 -2.05 11.80 -23.12
CA THR A 526 -1.83 12.27 -21.75
C THR A 526 -3.11 12.84 -21.15
N ARG A 527 -3.85 13.68 -21.88
CA ARG A 527 -5.17 14.18 -21.42
C ARG A 527 -6.17 13.03 -21.19
N LEU A 528 -6.20 12.03 -22.07
CA LEU A 528 -7.05 10.84 -21.90
C LEU A 528 -6.67 9.99 -20.68
N ASN A 529 -5.37 9.90 -20.34
CA ASN A 529 -4.90 9.23 -19.13
C ASN A 529 -5.30 10.01 -17.86
N ASP A 530 -5.11 11.33 -17.88
CA ASP A 530 -5.15 12.18 -16.70
C ASP A 530 -6.58 12.64 -16.34
N ARG A 531 -7.33 13.14 -17.33
CA ARG A 531 -8.65 13.77 -17.11
C ARG A 531 -9.72 12.71 -16.87
N ARG A 532 -10.71 13.08 -16.06
CA ARG A 532 -11.88 12.26 -15.78
C ARG A 532 -12.98 12.60 -16.79
N PHE A 533 -13.59 11.56 -17.36
CA PHE A 533 -14.66 11.65 -18.34
C PHE A 533 -15.47 10.36 -18.29
N ASN A 534 -16.67 10.38 -18.87
CA ASN A 534 -17.59 9.25 -18.87
C ASN A 534 -17.15 8.17 -19.89
N PRO A 535 -16.72 6.97 -19.44
CA PRO A 535 -16.33 5.89 -20.34
C PRO A 535 -17.52 5.08 -20.89
N GLY A 536 -18.76 5.47 -20.57
CA GLY A 536 -19.97 4.77 -20.97
C GLY A 536 -20.11 3.42 -20.28
N ALA A 537 -20.28 2.37 -21.08
CA ALA A 537 -20.42 1.00 -20.57
C ALA A 537 -19.08 0.38 -20.14
N LEU A 538 -17.94 1.00 -20.48
CA LEU A 538 -16.61 0.46 -20.18
C LEU A 538 -16.16 0.87 -18.78
N ARG A 539 -15.43 -0.01 -18.10
CA ARG A 539 -14.76 0.36 -16.85
C ARG A 539 -13.50 1.19 -17.16
N ARG A 540 -13.34 2.33 -16.47
CA ARG A 540 -12.18 3.24 -16.66
C ARG A 540 -10.84 2.53 -16.52
N SER A 541 -10.68 1.64 -15.53
CA SER A 541 -9.44 0.87 -15.31
C SER A 541 -9.03 0.05 -16.54
N ALA A 542 -9.99 -0.59 -17.22
CA ALA A 542 -9.75 -1.35 -18.44
C ALA A 542 -9.43 -0.44 -19.63
N LEU A 543 -10.10 0.71 -19.75
CA LEU A 543 -9.78 1.71 -20.76
C LEU A 543 -8.38 2.31 -20.56
N LEU A 544 -7.97 2.60 -19.32
CA LEU A 544 -6.62 3.07 -18.99
C LEU A 544 -5.54 2.05 -19.39
N CYS A 545 -5.83 0.75 -19.35
CA CYS A 545 -4.90 -0.26 -19.85
C CYS A 545 -4.58 -0.05 -21.34
N LEU A 546 -5.60 0.27 -22.15
CA LEU A 546 -5.43 0.54 -23.59
C LEU A 546 -4.70 1.85 -23.84
N ILE A 547 -5.10 2.93 -23.16
CA ILE A 547 -4.49 4.26 -23.32
C ILE A 547 -3.01 4.23 -22.93
N ARG A 548 -2.67 3.64 -21.77
CA ARG A 548 -1.28 3.57 -21.28
C ARG A 548 -0.40 2.71 -22.17
N ARG A 549 -0.92 1.60 -22.70
CA ARG A 549 -0.20 0.80 -23.70
C ARG A 549 0.12 1.61 -24.96
N SER A 550 -0.83 2.45 -25.40
CA SER A 550 -0.64 3.31 -26.57
C SER A 550 0.38 4.43 -26.30
N LEU A 551 0.36 5.04 -25.10
CA LEU A 551 1.40 5.98 -24.64
C LEU A 551 2.79 5.34 -24.71
N ASP A 552 2.96 4.16 -24.11
CA ASP A 552 4.23 3.44 -24.12
C ASP A 552 4.67 3.12 -25.56
N ALA A 553 3.75 2.65 -26.41
CA ALA A 553 4.03 2.34 -27.82
C ALA A 553 4.46 3.55 -28.65
N VAL A 554 3.92 4.75 -28.37
CA VAL A 554 4.34 6.00 -29.03
C VAL A 554 5.72 6.44 -28.53
N LEU A 555 5.99 6.33 -27.22
CA LEU A 555 7.27 6.70 -26.61
C LEU A 555 8.40 5.74 -27.02
N ASP A 556 8.13 4.44 -27.13
CA ASP A 556 9.10 3.42 -27.57
C ASP A 556 9.62 3.68 -29.00
N LYS A 557 8.81 4.30 -29.86
CA LYS A 557 9.15 4.64 -31.24
C LYS A 557 9.98 5.93 -31.36
N ALA A 558 10.24 6.66 -30.27
CA ALA A 558 11.15 7.80 -30.30
C ALA A 558 12.58 7.34 -30.66
N ALA A 559 13.26 8.15 -31.47
CA ALA A 559 14.59 7.81 -32.00
C ALA A 559 15.61 7.64 -30.86
N PRO A 560 16.38 6.54 -30.82
CA PRO A 560 17.46 6.37 -29.84
C PRO A 560 18.48 7.52 -29.89
N ILE A 561 19.03 7.91 -28.74
CA ILE A 561 19.97 9.04 -28.60
C ILE A 561 21.27 8.86 -29.42
N ASP A 562 21.65 7.61 -29.67
CA ASP A 562 22.80 7.19 -30.46
C ASP A 562 22.50 7.04 -31.96
N ALA A 563 21.23 7.11 -32.37
CA ALA A 563 20.85 7.04 -33.78
C ALA A 563 21.28 8.30 -34.57
N GLY A 564 21.49 8.12 -35.88
CA GLY A 564 21.66 9.22 -36.83
C GLY A 564 20.31 9.64 -37.40
N GLY A 565 19.94 10.92 -37.27
CA GLY A 565 18.68 11.46 -37.80
C GLY A 565 18.31 12.82 -37.20
N ALA A 566 17.43 13.55 -37.88
CA ALA A 566 16.84 14.78 -37.36
C ALA A 566 15.53 14.44 -36.65
N SER A 567 15.53 14.47 -35.32
CA SER A 567 14.36 14.26 -34.46
C SER A 567 14.39 15.25 -33.31
N ARG A 568 13.23 15.76 -32.90
CA ARG A 568 13.05 16.57 -31.69
C ARG A 568 13.25 15.75 -30.42
N PHE A 569 12.95 14.45 -30.51
CA PHE A 569 13.01 13.50 -29.40
C PHE A 569 14.28 12.65 -29.49
N ALA A 570 14.98 12.49 -28.38
CA ALA A 570 16.06 11.52 -28.24
C ALA A 570 15.76 10.58 -27.08
N ARG A 571 15.71 9.28 -27.35
CA ARG A 571 15.35 8.24 -26.38
C ARG A 571 16.59 7.56 -25.83
N THR A 572 16.63 7.39 -24.51
CA THR A 572 17.65 6.60 -23.82
C THR A 572 16.99 5.60 -22.87
N GLY A 573 17.66 4.47 -22.65
CA GLY A 573 17.28 3.40 -21.74
C GLY A 573 18.54 2.80 -21.11
N TRP A 574 18.38 1.72 -20.35
CA TRP A 574 19.51 1.07 -19.68
C TRP A 574 20.64 0.72 -20.65
N ASP A 575 20.32 0.09 -21.79
CA ASP A 575 21.34 -0.44 -22.71
C ASP A 575 22.18 0.65 -23.41
N ASN A 576 21.61 1.83 -23.69
CA ASN A 576 22.31 2.91 -24.40
C ASN A 576 22.64 4.12 -23.52
N ARG A 577 22.50 4.00 -22.19
CA ARG A 577 22.75 5.09 -21.21
C ARG A 577 24.16 5.70 -21.29
N HIS A 578 25.16 4.90 -21.67
CA HIS A 578 26.54 5.35 -21.80
C HIS A 578 26.76 6.26 -23.02
N GLY A 579 25.81 6.32 -23.96
CA GLY A 579 25.81 7.22 -25.11
C GLY A 579 25.29 8.63 -24.80
N LEU A 580 25.06 8.97 -23.53
CA LEU A 580 24.56 10.28 -23.12
C LEU A 580 25.46 11.42 -23.63
N ARG A 581 24.83 12.45 -24.20
CA ARG A 581 25.51 13.57 -24.87
C ARG A 581 24.67 14.86 -24.81
N PRO A 582 25.25 16.03 -25.14
CA PRO A 582 24.48 17.26 -25.38
C PRO A 582 23.42 17.08 -26.49
N PRO A 583 22.32 17.85 -26.45
CA PRO A 583 21.32 17.85 -27.53
C PRO A 583 21.94 18.35 -28.84
N ARG A 584 21.64 17.66 -29.94
CA ARG A 584 21.97 18.08 -31.30
C ARG A 584 21.02 19.20 -31.77
N GLU A 585 21.34 19.81 -32.90
CA GLU A 585 20.44 20.77 -33.53
C GLU A 585 19.08 20.13 -33.80
N GLY A 586 18.00 20.81 -33.39
CA GLY A 586 16.62 20.32 -33.48
C GLY A 586 16.15 19.46 -32.30
N GLU A 587 17.05 18.82 -31.55
CA GLU A 587 16.68 18.03 -30.37
C GLU A 587 16.27 18.92 -29.20
N ARG A 588 15.19 18.54 -28.52
CA ARG A 588 14.60 19.31 -27.41
C ARG A 588 14.16 18.43 -26.24
N VAL A 589 13.68 17.22 -26.51
CA VAL A 589 13.06 16.34 -25.52
C VAL A 589 13.90 15.07 -25.33
N MET A 590 14.35 14.84 -24.10
CA MET A 590 14.96 13.59 -23.68
C MET A 590 13.85 12.64 -23.22
N VAL A 591 13.76 11.46 -23.82
CA VAL A 591 12.80 10.41 -23.43
C VAL A 591 13.57 9.30 -22.72
N ILE A 592 13.28 9.05 -21.44
CA ILE A 592 13.97 8.07 -20.61
C ILE A 592 13.03 6.89 -20.35
N HIS A 593 13.40 5.71 -20.88
CA HIS A 593 12.73 4.46 -20.52
C HIS A 593 13.34 3.90 -19.23
N ALA A 594 12.65 4.10 -18.12
CA ALA A 594 13.17 3.85 -16.77
C ALA A 594 13.17 2.38 -16.35
N ARG A 595 12.45 1.50 -17.07
CA ARG A 595 12.09 0.14 -16.61
C ARG A 595 13.25 -0.70 -16.08
N ASP A 596 14.41 -0.62 -16.72
CA ASP A 596 15.56 -1.46 -16.39
C ASP A 596 16.61 -0.74 -15.54
N PHE A 597 16.38 0.52 -15.20
CA PHE A 597 17.20 1.25 -14.23
C PHE A 597 16.89 0.79 -12.80
N PRO A 598 17.91 0.73 -11.91
CA PRO A 598 17.69 0.50 -10.49
C PRO A 598 16.86 1.66 -9.90
N PRO A 599 16.00 1.41 -8.90
CA PRO A 599 15.17 2.46 -8.30
C PRO A 599 15.94 3.62 -7.65
N GLU A 600 17.18 3.37 -7.22
CA GLU A 600 18.08 4.31 -6.55
C GLU A 600 19.55 3.92 -6.77
N GLY A 601 20.48 4.77 -6.32
CA GLY A 601 21.92 4.56 -6.50
C GLY A 601 22.52 5.39 -7.63
N ASP A 602 23.83 5.23 -7.88
CA ASP A 602 24.57 6.06 -8.83
C ASP A 602 24.17 5.83 -10.29
N ASP A 603 23.72 4.62 -10.62
CA ASP A 603 23.29 4.20 -11.95
C ASP A 603 21.79 4.35 -12.19
N CYS A 604 21.02 5.03 -11.31
CA CYS A 604 19.59 5.21 -11.53
C CYS A 604 19.27 6.26 -12.61
N ASP A 605 18.05 6.20 -13.13
CA ASP A 605 17.54 7.11 -14.16
C ASP A 605 17.45 8.57 -13.69
N ALA A 606 17.15 8.82 -12.41
CA ALA A 606 17.18 10.18 -11.86
C ALA A 606 18.58 10.81 -11.96
N ARG A 607 19.66 10.04 -11.73
CA ARG A 607 21.05 10.50 -11.90
C ARG A 607 21.40 10.73 -13.37
N LEU A 608 20.90 9.88 -14.27
CA LEU A 608 21.01 10.09 -15.71
C LEU A 608 20.34 11.41 -16.14
N ALA A 609 19.15 11.71 -15.63
CA ALA A 609 18.42 12.95 -15.93
C ALA A 609 19.20 14.20 -15.44
N VAL A 610 19.83 14.14 -14.26
CA VAL A 610 20.72 15.20 -13.76
C VAL A 610 21.92 15.39 -14.69
N ALA A 611 22.56 14.30 -15.13
CA ALA A 611 23.68 14.37 -16.06
C ALA A 611 23.25 14.97 -17.41
N ALA A 612 22.10 14.57 -17.93
CA ALA A 612 21.52 15.11 -19.15
C ALA A 612 21.22 16.61 -19.03
N TYR A 613 20.68 17.06 -17.89
CA TYR A 613 20.44 18.48 -17.63
C TYR A 613 21.73 19.31 -17.70
N LYS A 614 22.81 18.82 -17.08
CA LYS A 614 24.13 19.47 -17.13
C LYS A 614 24.70 19.57 -18.55
N LEU A 615 24.31 18.66 -19.43
CA LEU A 615 24.68 18.66 -20.85
C LEU A 615 23.79 19.56 -21.73
N GLY A 616 22.78 20.22 -21.16
CA GLY A 616 21.93 21.19 -21.85
C GLY A 616 20.50 20.73 -22.14
N TRP A 617 20.12 19.51 -21.78
CA TRP A 617 18.72 19.08 -21.89
C TRP A 617 17.82 19.82 -20.90
N ARG A 618 16.60 20.16 -21.32
CA ARG A 618 15.64 20.92 -20.50
C ARG A 618 14.25 20.30 -20.42
N ARG A 619 13.86 19.44 -21.35
CA ARG A 619 12.57 18.74 -21.36
C ARG A 619 12.82 17.24 -21.24
N PHE A 620 12.15 16.62 -20.29
CA PHE A 620 12.30 15.20 -19.97
C PHE A 620 10.93 14.52 -19.97
N ILE A 621 10.84 13.34 -20.59
CA ILE A 621 9.71 12.42 -20.44
C ILE A 621 10.28 11.14 -19.85
N VAL A 622 9.75 10.67 -18.73
CA VAL A 622 10.16 9.41 -18.08
C VAL A 622 8.97 8.47 -18.05
N TYR A 623 9.15 7.24 -18.51
CA TYR A 623 8.09 6.22 -18.59
C TYR A 623 8.64 4.82 -18.31
N GLY A 624 7.74 3.83 -18.17
CA GLY A 624 8.12 2.46 -17.81
C GLY A 624 8.48 2.28 -16.33
N LEU A 625 7.95 3.14 -15.46
CA LEU A 625 8.30 3.18 -14.04
C LEU A 625 7.83 1.92 -13.28
N LYS A 626 8.69 1.49 -12.36
CA LYS A 626 8.49 0.42 -11.39
C LYS A 626 8.70 0.88 -9.94
N GLY A 627 8.78 2.19 -9.68
CA GLY A 627 9.06 2.76 -8.37
C GLY A 627 10.41 3.47 -8.24
N GLN A 628 11.02 3.88 -9.36
CA GLN A 628 12.23 4.69 -9.36
C GLN A 628 12.02 5.98 -8.56
N ARG A 629 13.02 6.34 -7.75
CA ARG A 629 12.96 7.40 -6.74
C ARG A 629 13.73 8.64 -7.17
N PHE A 630 13.56 9.73 -6.43
CA PHE A 630 14.40 10.94 -6.52
C PHE A 630 14.34 11.69 -7.86
N HIS A 631 13.30 11.51 -8.67
CA HIS A 631 13.09 12.32 -9.87
C HIS A 631 13.08 13.81 -9.55
N GLY A 632 13.89 14.60 -10.25
CA GLY A 632 14.07 16.04 -10.00
C GLY A 632 15.15 16.39 -8.96
N CYS A 633 15.59 15.44 -8.14
CA CYS A 633 16.61 15.69 -7.12
C CYS A 633 18.00 15.91 -7.74
N GLY A 634 18.74 16.89 -7.22
CA GLY A 634 20.15 17.10 -7.58
C GLY A 634 20.40 17.87 -8.89
N PHE A 635 19.37 18.48 -9.48
CA PHE A 635 19.51 19.37 -10.64
C PHE A 635 20.27 20.68 -10.32
N GLY A 636 20.31 21.07 -9.04
CA GLY A 636 20.94 22.30 -8.57
C GLY A 636 19.95 23.45 -8.39
N PRO A 637 20.44 24.66 -8.05
CA PRO A 637 19.60 25.85 -7.95
C PRO A 637 19.16 26.38 -9.32
N ASP A 638 18.16 27.26 -9.32
CA ASP A 638 17.74 28.08 -10.47
C ASP A 638 17.49 27.27 -11.76
N THR A 639 16.61 26.27 -11.63
CA THR A 639 16.26 25.30 -12.69
C THR A 639 15.04 25.72 -13.52
N ASP A 640 14.72 27.02 -13.52
CA ASP A 640 13.61 27.58 -14.29
C ASP A 640 13.72 27.22 -15.79
N GLY A 641 12.59 26.86 -16.39
CA GLY A 641 12.52 26.41 -17.78
C GLY A 641 12.85 24.93 -18.01
N ALA A 642 13.31 24.20 -16.98
CA ALA A 642 13.35 22.74 -17.02
C ALA A 642 11.96 22.15 -16.72
N ARG A 643 11.55 21.11 -17.47
CA ARG A 643 10.33 20.35 -17.19
C ARG A 643 10.54 18.85 -17.29
N MET A 644 9.89 18.10 -16.41
CA MET A 644 9.84 16.65 -16.42
C MET A 644 8.39 16.13 -16.37
N ASP A 645 8.01 15.30 -17.34
CA ASP A 645 6.73 14.60 -17.39
C ASP A 645 6.97 13.12 -17.02
N ILE A 646 6.29 12.64 -15.97
CA ILE A 646 6.49 11.34 -15.33
C ILE A 646 5.24 10.48 -15.58
N TYR A 647 5.39 9.39 -16.34
CA TYR A 647 4.31 8.46 -16.66
C TYR A 647 4.42 7.18 -15.83
N GLY A 648 3.42 6.96 -14.97
CA GLY A 648 3.32 5.82 -14.06
C GLY A 648 3.70 6.16 -12.62
N SER A 649 3.81 5.13 -11.78
CA SER A 649 4.04 5.26 -10.34
C SER A 649 5.52 5.54 -10.04
N SER A 650 5.89 6.82 -9.91
CA SER A 650 7.19 7.22 -9.32
C SER A 650 7.24 6.82 -7.85
N GLY A 651 8.40 6.38 -7.38
CA GLY A 651 8.68 6.13 -5.97
C GLY A 651 8.92 7.40 -5.17
N ASP A 652 9.37 7.23 -3.93
CA ASP A 652 9.60 8.28 -2.93
C ASP A 652 10.54 9.42 -3.38
N TYR A 653 10.41 10.56 -2.70
CA TYR A 653 11.28 11.74 -2.82
C TYR A 653 11.28 12.44 -4.18
N LEU A 654 10.33 12.15 -5.07
CA LEU A 654 10.15 12.95 -6.28
C LEU A 654 10.01 14.43 -5.93
N ALA A 655 10.65 15.31 -6.70
CA ALA A 655 10.73 16.75 -6.50
C ALA A 655 11.39 17.21 -5.18
N SER A 656 12.10 16.35 -4.45
CA SER A 656 12.79 16.77 -3.23
C SER A 656 13.91 17.77 -3.53
N GLY A 657 13.86 18.93 -2.87
CA GLY A 657 14.86 19.98 -2.98
C GLY A 657 14.88 20.73 -4.32
N ILE A 658 13.83 20.63 -5.15
CA ILE A 658 13.80 21.37 -6.42
C ILE A 658 13.72 22.89 -6.20
N ASP A 659 14.31 23.62 -7.15
CA ASP A 659 14.45 25.08 -7.13
C ASP A 659 14.23 25.63 -8.54
N GLY A 660 12.97 25.66 -9.01
CA GLY A 660 12.57 26.31 -10.27
C GLY A 660 11.84 25.40 -11.27
N MET A 661 12.25 24.13 -11.39
CA MET A 661 11.71 23.25 -12.43
C MET A 661 10.21 22.92 -12.26
N GLU A 662 9.60 22.51 -13.37
CA GLU A 662 8.22 22.02 -13.42
C GLU A 662 8.20 20.49 -13.54
N ILE A 663 7.41 19.81 -12.70
CA ILE A 663 7.23 18.35 -12.78
C ILE A 663 5.75 18.00 -12.84
N HIS A 664 5.37 17.15 -13.80
CA HIS A 664 4.00 16.62 -13.94
C HIS A 664 4.04 15.11 -13.73
N VAL A 665 3.20 14.59 -12.83
CA VAL A 665 3.04 13.16 -12.55
C VAL A 665 1.69 12.69 -13.08
N HIS A 666 1.72 11.92 -14.16
CA HIS A 666 0.56 11.39 -14.88
C HIS A 666 0.00 10.08 -14.27
N ASP A 667 0.00 10.01 -12.94
CA ASP A 667 -0.60 8.97 -12.09
C ASP A 667 -0.55 9.47 -10.62
N SER A 668 -0.73 8.58 -9.66
CA SER A 668 -0.44 8.81 -8.24
C SER A 668 1.06 8.74 -7.95
N ALA A 669 1.50 9.39 -6.88
CA ALA A 669 2.87 9.39 -6.42
C ALA A 669 2.99 8.86 -4.97
N GLN A 670 4.16 8.32 -4.60
CA GLN A 670 4.37 7.72 -3.27
C GLN A 670 4.66 8.77 -2.18
N ASP A 671 5.61 8.50 -1.27
CA ASP A 671 5.83 9.27 -0.06
C ASP A 671 6.91 10.35 -0.23
N GLN A 672 6.92 11.32 0.69
CA GLN A 672 7.96 12.35 0.83
C GLN A 672 8.21 13.20 -0.42
N LEU A 673 7.20 13.31 -1.27
CA LEU A 673 7.25 14.18 -2.45
C LEU A 673 7.52 15.63 -2.06
N ALA A 674 8.30 16.35 -2.87
CA ALA A 674 8.57 17.78 -2.72
C ALA A 674 9.10 18.17 -1.33
N GLN A 675 9.76 17.24 -0.64
CA GLN A 675 10.46 17.54 0.61
C GLN A 675 11.44 18.69 0.37
N ILE A 676 11.48 19.66 1.28
CA ILE A 676 12.33 20.86 1.22
C ILE A 676 12.30 21.62 -0.12
N MET A 677 11.24 21.45 -0.94
CA MET A 677 11.05 22.18 -2.20
C MET A 677 11.13 23.69 -1.96
N LYS A 678 11.95 24.38 -2.76
CA LYS A 678 12.19 25.82 -2.60
C LYS A 678 11.28 26.68 -3.46
N GLN A 679 11.22 26.38 -4.75
CA GLN A 679 10.34 27.02 -5.74
C GLN A 679 10.18 26.10 -6.96
N GLY A 680 9.33 26.48 -7.92
CA GLY A 680 8.97 25.67 -9.09
C GLY A 680 7.53 25.19 -9.02
N ARG A 681 7.17 24.26 -9.91
CA ARG A 681 5.80 23.76 -10.02
C ARG A 681 5.74 22.23 -9.99
N LEU A 682 4.79 21.69 -9.25
CA LEU A 682 4.52 20.25 -9.21
C LEU A 682 3.02 19.98 -9.43
N VAL A 683 2.68 19.12 -10.38
CA VAL A 683 1.30 18.75 -10.71
C VAL A 683 1.15 17.23 -10.61
N ILE A 684 0.17 16.75 -9.85
CA ILE A 684 -0.11 15.31 -9.68
C ILE A 684 -1.55 15.01 -10.09
N TYR A 685 -1.73 14.15 -11.09
CA TYR A 685 -3.03 13.72 -11.63
C TYR A 685 -3.61 12.48 -10.90
N GLY A 686 -3.17 12.23 -9.68
CA GLY A 686 -3.60 11.14 -8.82
C GLY A 686 -3.51 11.52 -7.33
N ASP A 687 -3.35 10.51 -6.48
CA ASP A 687 -3.15 10.69 -5.03
C ASP A 687 -1.65 10.87 -4.69
N VAL A 688 -1.36 11.42 -3.51
CA VAL A 688 0.00 11.52 -2.95
C VAL A 688 0.10 10.84 -1.58
N GLY A 689 1.27 10.24 -1.31
CA GLY A 689 1.56 9.52 -0.08
C GLY A 689 1.88 10.40 1.13
N GLN A 690 2.53 9.78 2.11
CA GLN A 690 2.86 10.32 3.44
C GLN A 690 3.90 11.43 3.38
N ALA A 691 3.83 12.38 4.31
CA ALA A 691 4.81 13.46 4.51
C ALA A 691 5.12 14.27 3.24
N PHE A 692 4.12 14.40 2.36
CA PHE A 692 4.15 15.26 1.19
C PHE A 692 4.51 16.70 1.58
N MET A 693 5.47 17.32 0.89
CA MET A 693 6.00 18.66 1.14
C MET A 693 6.60 18.88 2.54
N TYR A 694 7.13 17.83 3.17
CA TYR A 694 7.86 17.95 4.44
C TYR A 694 8.92 19.06 4.35
N GLY A 695 8.84 20.06 5.25
CA GLY A 695 9.86 21.09 5.35
C GLY A 695 9.98 22.03 4.14
N ALA A 696 9.04 22.01 3.20
CA ALA A 696 9.06 22.84 1.99
C ALA A 696 9.17 24.34 2.32
N LYS A 697 9.81 25.11 1.44
CA LYS A 697 10.05 26.57 1.59
C LYS A 697 9.18 27.41 0.66
N GLY A 698 8.64 26.82 -0.40
CA GLY A 698 7.88 27.50 -1.43
C GLY A 698 7.45 26.57 -2.56
N GLY A 699 6.96 27.15 -3.66
CA GLY A 699 6.49 26.40 -4.83
C GLY A 699 4.99 26.44 -5.02
N GLU A 700 4.56 26.15 -6.26
CA GLU A 700 3.16 25.97 -6.65
C GLU A 700 2.88 24.49 -6.85
N VAL A 701 1.94 23.92 -6.09
CA VAL A 701 1.65 22.48 -6.16
C VAL A 701 0.15 22.21 -6.30
N TYR A 702 -0.20 21.31 -7.21
CA TYR A 702 -1.57 20.96 -7.53
C TYR A 702 -1.75 19.44 -7.46
N VAL A 703 -2.67 18.97 -6.62
CA VAL A 703 -3.01 17.55 -6.43
C VAL A 703 -4.46 17.34 -6.83
N MET A 704 -4.70 16.48 -7.82
CA MET A 704 -6.05 16.16 -8.28
C MET A 704 -6.80 15.25 -7.30
N GLY A 705 -6.09 14.34 -6.63
CA GLY A 705 -6.64 13.40 -5.67
C GLY A 705 -6.45 13.81 -4.21
N ASN A 706 -6.31 12.80 -3.36
CA ASN A 706 -6.10 12.91 -1.93
C ASN A 706 -4.60 12.99 -1.58
N ALA A 707 -4.31 13.52 -0.40
CA ALA A 707 -3.03 13.32 0.29
C ALA A 707 -3.22 12.38 1.49
N ALA A 708 -2.21 11.55 1.78
CA ALA A 708 -2.22 10.68 2.94
C ALA A 708 -1.98 11.47 4.26
N GLY A 709 -1.16 10.95 5.17
CA GLY A 709 -0.85 11.60 6.45
C GLY A 709 0.26 12.65 6.38
N ARG A 710 0.17 13.65 7.26
CA ARG A 710 1.17 14.72 7.49
C ARG A 710 1.58 15.57 6.27
N PRO A 711 0.67 15.94 5.36
CA PRO A 711 1.02 16.85 4.28
C PRO A 711 1.41 18.23 4.83
N LEU A 712 2.48 18.82 4.27
CA LEU A 712 3.08 20.10 4.63
C LEU A 712 3.61 20.22 6.07
N ILE A 713 3.93 19.10 6.73
CA ILE A 713 4.55 19.14 8.05
C ILE A 713 5.85 19.97 8.01
N ASN A 714 6.01 20.89 8.96
CA ASN A 714 7.18 21.79 9.07
C ASN A 714 7.42 22.68 7.84
N ALA A 715 6.46 22.84 6.93
CA ALA A 715 6.62 23.72 5.79
C ALA A 715 6.62 25.20 6.24
N VAL A 716 7.45 26.01 5.58
CA VAL A 716 7.73 27.41 5.92
C VAL A 716 7.75 28.27 4.66
N GLY A 717 7.84 29.59 4.82
CA GLY A 717 8.01 30.50 3.68
C GLY A 717 6.73 30.65 2.86
N ARG A 718 6.76 30.33 1.56
CA ARG A 718 5.71 30.70 0.60
C ARG A 718 5.07 29.54 -0.21
N PRO A 719 4.83 28.34 0.36
CA PRO A 719 4.17 27.27 -0.39
C PRO A 719 2.74 27.67 -0.79
N ARG A 720 2.33 27.34 -2.02
CA ARG A 720 0.99 27.57 -2.58
C ARG A 720 0.45 26.23 -3.07
N VAL A 721 -0.47 25.62 -2.33
CA VAL A 721 -0.86 24.23 -2.57
C VAL A 721 -2.36 24.09 -2.74
N VAL A 722 -2.80 23.39 -3.78
CA VAL A 722 -4.19 22.98 -4.01
C VAL A 722 -4.29 21.46 -3.88
N ILE A 723 -5.15 21.00 -2.98
CA ILE A 723 -5.49 19.58 -2.81
C ILE A 723 -6.99 19.45 -3.07
N ASN A 724 -7.35 18.80 -4.19
CA ASN A 724 -8.76 18.69 -4.56
C ASN A 724 -9.51 17.63 -3.74
N GLY A 725 -8.85 16.51 -3.44
CA GLY A 725 -9.37 15.51 -2.54
C GLY A 725 -9.36 15.96 -1.08
N THR A 726 -9.09 15.01 -0.20
CA THR A 726 -8.90 15.25 1.22
C THR A 726 -7.46 14.99 1.65
N CYS A 727 -7.13 15.37 2.88
CA CYS A 727 -5.98 14.85 3.62
C CYS A 727 -6.47 13.91 4.72
N LEU A 728 -5.76 12.81 4.99
CA LEU A 728 -6.24 11.84 5.97
C LEU A 728 -6.03 12.33 7.41
N ASP A 729 -4.84 12.85 7.76
CA ASP A 729 -4.53 13.36 9.10
C ASP A 729 -3.37 14.37 9.08
N PHE A 730 -3.28 15.24 10.10
CA PHE A 730 -2.17 16.17 10.34
C PHE A 730 -1.84 17.13 9.18
N LEU A 731 -2.86 17.65 8.48
CA LEU A 731 -2.62 18.62 7.41
C LEU A 731 -2.03 19.91 8.00
N ALA A 732 -0.86 20.32 7.50
CA ALA A 732 -0.13 21.53 7.87
C ALA A 732 0.23 21.58 9.38
N GLU A 733 0.66 20.45 9.92
CA GLU A 733 1.30 20.38 11.24
C GLU A 733 2.60 21.20 11.28
N SER A 734 2.77 22.02 12.31
CA SER A 734 3.92 22.92 12.50
C SER A 734 4.17 23.81 11.27
N PHE A 735 3.11 24.32 10.66
CA PHE A 735 3.19 25.21 9.50
C PHE A 735 3.64 26.62 9.93
N MET A 736 4.74 27.10 9.34
CA MET A 736 5.37 28.38 9.71
C MET A 736 5.53 29.26 8.47
N ALA A 737 4.46 29.39 7.70
CA ALA A 737 4.50 30.01 6.38
C ALA A 737 4.21 31.52 6.39
N GLY A 738 4.21 32.20 7.54
CA GLY A 738 3.94 33.66 7.60
C GLY A 738 2.54 34.06 7.11
N ASP A 739 2.26 35.35 6.98
CA ASP A 739 0.91 35.82 6.62
C ASP A 739 0.64 35.70 5.10
N PRO A 740 -0.39 34.96 4.66
CA PRO A 740 -0.76 34.83 3.25
C PRO A 740 -0.94 36.14 2.50
N ASP A 741 -1.53 37.16 3.15
CA ASP A 741 -1.78 38.47 2.54
C ASP A 741 -0.48 39.28 2.32
N ASN A 742 0.59 38.89 3.03
CA ASN A 742 1.93 39.48 2.94
C ASN A 742 2.95 38.51 2.32
N GLY A 743 2.50 37.63 1.42
CA GLY A 743 3.38 36.73 0.65
C GLY A 743 3.76 35.42 1.36
N GLY A 744 3.21 35.17 2.54
CA GLY A 744 3.31 33.88 3.24
C GLY A 744 2.51 32.76 2.56
N GLY A 745 2.77 31.50 2.90
CA GLY A 745 2.18 30.33 2.26
C GLY A 745 0.77 29.95 2.74
N PHE A 746 0.04 29.20 1.90
CA PHE A 746 -1.28 28.66 2.22
C PHE A 746 -1.55 27.31 1.54
N VAL A 747 -2.60 26.64 2.00
CA VAL A 747 -3.18 25.45 1.38
C VAL A 747 -4.64 25.71 1.02
N ILE A 748 -5.10 25.21 -0.12
CA ILE A 748 -6.50 25.14 -0.51
C ILE A 748 -6.91 23.65 -0.47
N LEU A 749 -7.96 23.32 0.30
CA LEU A 749 -8.47 21.96 0.45
C LEU A 749 -9.92 21.92 -0.05
N ASN A 750 -10.20 21.20 -1.14
CA ASN A 750 -11.53 21.20 -1.75
C ASN A 750 -12.45 20.06 -1.28
N GLY A 751 -11.91 18.91 -0.82
CA GLY A 751 -12.74 17.84 -0.27
C GLY A 751 -13.71 17.20 -1.27
N ILE A 752 -13.29 17.06 -2.54
CA ILE A 752 -14.08 16.48 -3.62
C ILE A 752 -13.52 15.13 -4.11
N GLU A 753 -14.32 14.40 -4.85
CA GLU A 753 -13.92 13.19 -5.57
C GLU A 753 -14.62 13.14 -6.93
N PHE A 754 -14.25 12.16 -7.76
CA PHE A 754 -14.92 11.90 -9.02
C PHE A 754 -15.78 10.65 -8.92
N ASP A 755 -16.98 10.70 -9.48
CA ASP A 755 -17.80 9.49 -9.65
C ASP A 755 -17.34 8.63 -10.84
N ASP A 756 -17.99 7.48 -11.03
CA ASP A 756 -17.64 6.53 -12.10
C ASP A 756 -17.83 7.09 -13.52
N ALA A 757 -18.63 8.15 -13.67
CA ALA A 757 -18.83 8.88 -14.92
C ALA A 757 -17.87 10.06 -15.08
N GLY A 758 -16.94 10.24 -14.14
CA GLY A 758 -15.93 11.30 -14.14
C GLY A 758 -16.47 12.68 -13.74
N ARG A 759 -17.64 12.76 -13.11
CA ARG A 759 -18.21 14.03 -12.60
C ARG A 759 -17.69 14.32 -11.21
N VAL A 760 -17.46 15.59 -10.91
CA VAL A 760 -17.07 16.05 -9.57
C VAL A 760 -18.23 15.87 -8.59
N ARG A 761 -17.92 15.39 -7.40
CA ARG A 761 -18.84 15.21 -6.27
C ARG A 761 -18.14 15.54 -4.96
N GLU A 762 -18.91 15.95 -3.95
CA GLU A 762 -18.40 16.16 -2.59
C GLU A 762 -18.05 14.83 -1.91
N GLN A 763 -16.91 14.80 -1.19
CA GLN A 763 -16.64 13.71 -0.27
C GLN A 763 -17.57 13.79 0.96
N PRO A 764 -17.80 12.67 1.67
CA PRO A 764 -18.66 12.67 2.87
C PRO A 764 -18.22 13.66 3.96
N ALA A 765 -16.92 13.95 4.03
CA ALA A 765 -16.36 15.02 4.85
C ALA A 765 -15.19 15.66 4.08
N PRO A 766 -15.07 17.00 4.04
CA PRO A 766 -13.99 17.66 3.32
C PRO A 766 -12.61 17.46 3.98
N TYR A 767 -12.60 17.16 5.28
CA TYR A 767 -11.44 16.71 6.03
C TYR A 767 -11.87 15.74 7.14
N PRO A 768 -11.59 14.42 7.01
CA PRO A 768 -11.95 13.42 8.00
C PRO A 768 -10.96 13.31 9.16
N GLY A 769 -9.78 13.93 9.04
CA GLY A 769 -8.70 13.81 10.02
C GLY A 769 -8.86 14.65 11.28
N ALA A 770 -7.89 14.50 12.17
CA ALA A 770 -7.64 15.29 13.37
C ALA A 770 -6.31 16.06 13.23
N ASN A 771 -6.06 16.96 14.18
CA ASN A 771 -4.84 17.78 14.24
C ASN A 771 -4.61 18.63 12.97
N LEU A 772 -5.69 19.16 12.40
CA LEU A 772 -5.64 20.13 11.32
C LEU A 772 -4.94 21.40 11.80
N PHE A 773 -3.94 21.84 11.04
CA PHE A 773 -3.20 23.07 11.32
C PHE A 773 -2.56 23.09 12.72
N SER A 774 -2.15 21.91 13.22
CA SER A 774 -1.63 21.75 14.56
C SER A 774 -0.28 22.46 14.72
N LEU A 775 -0.03 23.12 15.86
CA LEU A 775 1.25 23.79 16.17
C LEU A 775 1.70 24.84 15.13
N ALA A 776 0.80 25.29 14.24
CA ALA A 776 1.12 26.29 13.23
C ALA A 776 1.40 27.66 13.87
N SER A 777 2.41 28.35 13.37
CA SER A 777 2.77 29.73 13.78
C SER A 777 2.60 30.75 12.65
N GLY A 778 2.28 30.30 11.43
CA GLY A 778 1.91 31.16 10.31
C GLY A 778 1.27 30.38 9.17
N GLY A 779 0.72 31.10 8.20
CA GLY A 779 0.03 30.58 7.03
C GLY A 779 -1.48 30.52 7.22
N ALA A 780 -2.18 29.97 6.22
CA ALA A 780 -3.60 29.65 6.32
C ALA A 780 -3.97 28.41 5.52
N ILE A 781 -5.12 27.81 5.87
CA ILE A 781 -5.82 26.83 5.02
C ILE A 781 -7.14 27.46 4.58
N PHE A 782 -7.43 27.41 3.29
CA PHE A 782 -8.74 27.73 2.72
C PHE A 782 -9.46 26.43 2.40
N VAL A 783 -10.43 26.07 3.24
CA VAL A 783 -11.14 24.79 3.15
C VAL A 783 -12.53 25.01 2.57
N ARG A 784 -12.88 24.22 1.55
CA ARG A 784 -14.25 24.10 1.04
C ARG A 784 -15.07 23.31 2.05
N ASP A 785 -15.94 23.98 2.79
CA ASP A 785 -16.80 23.36 3.79
C ASP A 785 -18.21 24.00 3.79
N PRO A 786 -18.97 23.78 2.71
CA PRO A 786 -20.27 24.46 2.51
C PRO A 786 -21.34 24.03 3.51
N HIS A 787 -21.15 22.90 4.20
CA HIS A 787 -22.09 22.37 5.19
C HIS A 787 -21.62 22.58 6.63
N GLY A 788 -20.48 23.24 6.84
CA GLY A 788 -19.92 23.50 8.18
C GLY A 788 -19.57 22.22 8.96
N MET A 789 -19.08 21.18 8.28
CA MET A 789 -18.77 19.88 8.86
C MET A 789 -17.48 19.86 9.69
N LEU A 790 -16.53 20.77 9.44
CA LEU A 790 -15.31 20.87 10.24
C LEU A 790 -15.60 21.57 11.57
N VAL A 791 -15.08 20.98 12.65
CA VAL A 791 -15.31 21.42 14.03
C VAL A 791 -14.02 21.88 14.71
N ARG A 792 -14.14 22.63 15.82
CA ARG A 792 -12.97 23.24 16.51
C ARG A 792 -12.04 22.20 17.10
N GLU A 793 -12.58 21.04 17.47
CA GLU A 793 -11.88 19.91 18.09
C GLU A 793 -10.87 19.26 17.12
N GLN A 794 -11.05 19.44 15.81
CA GLN A 794 -10.06 19.00 14.82
C GLN A 794 -8.85 19.94 14.74
N LEU A 795 -8.95 21.16 15.27
CA LEU A 795 -7.88 22.16 15.26
C LEU A 795 -7.02 22.06 16.52
N ASN A 796 -5.71 22.28 16.37
CA ASN A 796 -4.79 22.34 17.51
C ASN A 796 -3.86 23.58 17.42
N GLY A 797 -4.39 24.75 17.80
CA GLY A 797 -3.70 26.04 17.71
C GLY A 797 -4.21 26.98 16.59
N GLY A 798 -5.12 26.47 15.74
CA GLY A 798 -5.85 27.27 14.74
C GLY A 798 -7.24 27.74 15.18
N GLU A 799 -7.83 28.63 14.39
CA GLU A 799 -9.23 29.09 14.52
C GLU A 799 -9.86 29.27 13.12
N PHE A 800 -11.18 29.07 13.04
CA PHE A 800 -11.95 29.34 11.82
C PHE A 800 -12.31 30.82 11.72
N TYR A 801 -12.13 31.38 10.53
CA TYR A 801 -12.52 32.72 10.14
C TYR A 801 -13.38 32.65 8.87
N PRO A 802 -14.37 33.56 8.70
CA PRO A 802 -15.07 33.72 7.44
C PRO A 802 -14.10 34.05 6.30
N LEU A 803 -14.38 33.57 5.09
CA LEU A 803 -13.61 33.96 3.91
C LEU A 803 -13.91 35.42 3.55
N THR A 804 -12.87 36.24 3.42
CA THR A 804 -13.01 37.63 2.98
C THR A 804 -12.85 37.77 1.45
N GLY A 805 -13.22 38.94 0.91
CA GLY A 805 -12.97 39.23 -0.51
C GLY A 805 -11.48 39.32 -0.86
N THR A 806 -10.61 39.67 0.09
CA THR A 806 -9.15 39.65 -0.10
C THR A 806 -8.64 38.22 -0.18
N ASP A 807 -9.10 37.35 0.74
CA ASP A 807 -8.79 35.93 0.71
C ASP A 807 -9.20 35.29 -0.63
N TRP A 808 -10.41 35.60 -1.12
CA TRP A 808 -10.87 35.07 -2.40
C TRP A 808 -10.01 35.51 -3.58
N ARG A 809 -9.66 36.80 -3.66
CA ARG A 809 -8.76 37.32 -4.71
C ARG A 809 -7.38 36.67 -4.64
N LEU A 810 -6.91 36.31 -3.44
CA LEU A 810 -5.64 35.63 -3.25
C LEU A 810 -5.67 34.20 -3.81
N ILE A 811 -6.75 33.44 -3.57
CA ILE A 811 -6.81 32.02 -3.96
C ILE A 811 -7.38 31.75 -5.35
N LEU A 812 -8.17 32.67 -5.91
CA LEU A 812 -8.84 32.49 -7.20
C LEU A 812 -7.89 32.12 -8.35
N PRO A 813 -6.72 32.77 -8.54
CA PRO A 813 -5.80 32.40 -9.63
C PRO A 813 -5.30 30.95 -9.55
N TYR A 814 -5.16 30.41 -8.33
CA TYR A 814 -4.75 29.03 -8.12
C TYR A 814 -5.89 28.05 -8.40
N LEU A 815 -7.14 28.46 -8.13
CA LEU A 815 -8.33 27.69 -8.49
C LEU A 815 -8.58 27.69 -10.01
N GLU A 816 -8.29 28.79 -10.70
CA GLU A 816 -8.37 28.88 -12.17
C GLU A 816 -7.29 28.02 -12.85
N GLU A 817 -6.06 28.02 -12.33
CA GLU A 817 -5.02 27.11 -12.82
C GLU A 817 -5.37 25.64 -12.53
N ASN A 818 -5.97 25.37 -11.36
CA ASN A 818 -6.49 24.04 -11.02
C ASN A 818 -7.59 23.57 -12.00
N GLU A 819 -8.50 24.47 -12.40
CA GLU A 819 -9.50 24.20 -13.44
C GLU A 819 -8.83 23.90 -14.79
N ARG A 820 -7.82 24.69 -15.18
CA ARG A 820 -7.06 24.45 -16.42
C ARG A 820 -6.40 23.07 -16.42
N LEU A 821 -5.77 22.69 -15.31
CA LEU A 821 -5.04 21.41 -15.17
C LEU A 821 -6.00 20.22 -15.10
N PHE A 822 -7.00 20.25 -14.22
CA PHE A 822 -7.79 19.06 -13.89
C PHE A 822 -9.23 19.06 -14.40
N GLY A 823 -9.75 20.22 -14.81
CA GLY A 823 -11.11 20.34 -15.36
C GLY A 823 -12.17 20.43 -14.28
N ILE A 824 -11.74 20.83 -13.09
CA ILE A 824 -12.60 21.05 -11.92
C ILE A 824 -13.00 22.51 -11.96
N SER A 825 -14.21 22.79 -12.42
CA SER A 825 -14.69 24.14 -12.64
C SER A 825 -14.86 24.91 -11.33
N VAL A 826 -14.32 26.13 -11.27
CA VAL A 826 -14.52 27.00 -10.12
C VAL A 826 -16.02 27.29 -9.91
N ASP A 827 -16.74 27.61 -10.97
CA ASP A 827 -18.15 27.97 -10.90
C ASP A 827 -19.08 26.77 -10.83
N SER A 828 -18.86 25.77 -11.69
CA SER A 828 -19.82 24.66 -11.87
C SER A 828 -19.61 23.51 -10.88
N ASP A 829 -18.39 23.36 -10.34
CA ASP A 829 -18.05 22.28 -9.42
C ASP A 829 -17.76 22.81 -8.01
N LEU A 830 -16.79 23.72 -7.85
CA LEU A 830 -16.33 24.14 -6.53
C LEU A 830 -17.34 25.06 -5.83
N LEU A 831 -17.86 26.08 -6.51
CA LEU A 831 -18.87 27.00 -5.95
C LEU A 831 -20.30 26.47 -6.07
N SER A 832 -20.51 25.31 -6.69
CA SER A 832 -21.82 24.66 -6.78
C SER A 832 -22.03 23.75 -5.58
N VAL A 833 -23.13 23.97 -4.84
CA VAL A 833 -23.52 23.15 -3.69
C VAL A 833 -24.96 22.73 -3.90
N ASN A 834 -25.23 21.42 -3.92
CA ASN A 834 -26.54 20.85 -4.25
C ASN A 834 -27.09 21.36 -5.61
N GLY A 835 -26.21 21.51 -6.60
CA GLY A 835 -26.56 21.98 -7.95
C GLY A 835 -26.88 23.48 -8.05
N GLN A 836 -26.63 24.27 -6.99
CA GLN A 836 -26.83 25.71 -6.98
C GLN A 836 -25.52 26.42 -6.75
N ARG A 837 -25.23 27.42 -7.60
CA ARG A 837 -24.07 28.30 -7.42
C ARG A 837 -24.24 29.12 -6.14
N ARG A 838 -23.22 29.10 -5.28
CA ARG A 838 -23.12 29.85 -4.03
C ARG A 838 -22.02 30.89 -4.12
N SER A 839 -22.03 31.85 -3.20
CA SER A 839 -20.93 32.80 -3.07
C SER A 839 -19.70 32.13 -2.44
N PRO A 840 -18.48 32.58 -2.73
CA PRO A 840 -17.27 32.00 -2.15
C PRO A 840 -17.27 31.94 -0.62
N GLY A 841 -17.83 32.94 0.05
CA GLY A 841 -17.91 32.99 1.52
C GLY A 841 -18.94 32.04 2.14
N GLU A 842 -19.88 31.51 1.37
CA GLU A 842 -20.79 30.44 1.80
C GLU A 842 -20.15 29.05 1.64
N VAL A 843 -19.12 28.93 0.80
CA VAL A 843 -18.52 27.65 0.41
C VAL A 843 -17.18 27.41 1.11
N TYR A 844 -16.35 28.44 1.23
CA TYR A 844 -15.02 28.33 1.80
C TYR A 844 -14.93 29.02 3.17
N ARG A 845 -14.10 28.45 4.05
CA ARG A 845 -13.70 29.03 5.33
C ARG A 845 -12.18 29.11 5.42
N LYS A 846 -11.67 30.05 6.19
CA LYS A 846 -10.24 30.22 6.46
C LYS A 846 -9.90 29.59 7.82
N VAL A 847 -8.88 28.75 7.87
CA VAL A 847 -8.22 28.33 9.10
C VAL A 847 -6.91 29.09 9.20
N ALA A 848 -6.70 29.79 10.31
CA ALA A 848 -5.46 30.52 10.55
C ALA A 848 -5.07 30.43 12.03
N VAL A 849 -3.83 30.83 12.36
CA VAL A 849 -3.32 30.79 13.73
C VAL A 849 -4.22 31.64 14.63
N LYS A 850 -4.51 31.15 15.82
CA LYS A 850 -5.26 31.92 16.81
C LYS A 850 -4.46 33.18 17.16
N ALA A 851 -5.04 34.36 16.92
CA ALA A 851 -4.42 35.60 17.37
C ALA A 851 -4.27 35.52 18.90
N LEU A 852 -3.05 35.63 19.41
CA LEU A 852 -2.82 35.74 20.86
C LEU A 852 -3.62 36.96 21.32
N SER A 853 -4.67 36.74 22.10
CA SER A 853 -5.36 37.81 22.80
C SER A 853 -4.29 38.54 23.59
N ARG A 854 -3.97 39.79 23.20
CA ARG A 854 -3.11 40.66 23.99
C ARG A 854 -3.78 40.74 25.37
N ALA A 855 -3.24 40.01 26.35
CA ALA A 855 -3.53 40.29 27.74
C ALA A 855 -3.09 41.74 27.97
N GLY A 856 -4.05 42.55 28.42
CA GLY A 856 -3.98 44.01 28.44
C GLY A 856 -2.83 44.58 29.25
#